data_AF-A0A136PAH4-F1
#
_entry.id   AF-A0A136PAH4-F1
#
_cell.length_a   1.000
_cell.length_b   1.000
_cell.length_c   1.000
_cell.angle_alpha   90.00
_cell.angle_beta   90.00
_cell.angle_gamma   90.00
#
_symmetry.space_group_name_H-M   'P 1'
#
loop_
_entity.id
_entity.type
_entity.pdbx_description
1 polymer ?
#
loop_
_entity_poly.entity_id
_entity_poly.type
_entity_poly.pdbx_seq_one_letter_code
_entity_poly.pdbx_strand_id
1 'polypeptide(L)'
;FSFDKDTFLLSVAGLGDLCNPEKTLQIDSRIFQKAEAETEEVEIAEVEETEDDTEDAPKEKKLTKKQQAELLRRTVDTVGKIGEPGEQIQNVISVGMLSEGWDAKTVTHIMGLRAFSSQLLCEQVVGRGLRRTSYDVGEDGLFEPEYVNIFGVPFTFLPHEGGQDGPPPPPPKPKTEIKPVKEKAEHEISFPNVVRIDHIYKPQLTLNLGKVKSLELDPYDSITEAELAAIIAGKPNPAALSEIDLKEIAETFRLQSIIFRIASTIYNSEKKPDWKGSKETFLIQLISIIEKFIYSNKIVIKNPLFNQDESRKRILIMLNMNKVVQHIWNEIRAVNTEALTPVFDKENPIRSTSDIRTWWTSKPNEAFDKTHINFVVVDSKWEYLEAKTINESNVVESFVKNDHLNFVVYYNYQGVVRRFFPDFLIKLTTGENLIVETKGQDNEQNKTKRAYLDEWCRAINQHGGFGKWSWAVSFDPNDLDQILQNSALSFSGHIFADTDNYNVAEKIFDATINFFETSGFEISEEGKIKQGSWFKEKVVYKIKNVFRSKEAKEIFDKTKKAIELQQIEVHQSQANKNNAEAAAALLTAVKDVPFFATKMGSLVIIKTTDQNGKVQVITRLLTTEETIFYDQNPALLNNPIELLNSLNNNGDKKRLN
;
A
#
# COMPACT_ATOMS: atom_id res chain seq x y z
N PHE A 1 59.94 -10.78 -18.18
CA PHE A 1 60.16 -10.58 -16.73
C PHE A 1 59.84 -11.89 -16.05
N SER A 2 60.87 -12.68 -15.72
CA SER A 2 60.71 -13.78 -14.77
C SER A 2 60.52 -13.14 -13.41
N PHE A 3 59.37 -13.35 -12.77
CA PHE A 3 59.24 -13.08 -11.34
C PHE A 3 60.24 -14.00 -10.64
N ASP A 4 61.29 -13.40 -10.08
CA ASP A 4 62.26 -14.11 -9.28
C ASP A 4 61.54 -14.71 -8.07
N LYS A 5 61.82 -15.99 -7.80
CA LYS A 5 61.20 -16.79 -6.73
C LYS A 5 61.75 -16.44 -5.34
N ASP A 6 62.21 -15.22 -5.12
CA ASP A 6 62.45 -14.71 -3.76
C ASP A 6 61.09 -14.33 -3.16
N THR A 7 60.41 -15.40 -2.78
CA THR A 7 59.00 -15.41 -2.43
C THR A 7 58.88 -14.79 -1.05
N PHE A 8 58.53 -13.50 -0.99
CA PHE A 8 57.70 -13.03 0.11
C PHE A 8 56.47 -13.92 0.05
N LEU A 9 56.43 -14.98 0.86
CA LEU A 9 55.32 -15.92 0.88
C LEU A 9 54.11 -15.13 1.35
N LEU A 10 53.34 -14.60 0.41
CA LEU A 10 52.15 -13.80 0.68
C LEU A 10 51.17 -14.59 1.54
N SER A 11 51.19 -15.93 1.48
CA SER A 11 50.51 -16.84 2.41
C SER A 11 50.96 -16.70 3.87
N VAL A 12 52.25 -16.49 4.14
CA VAL A 12 52.80 -16.25 5.49
C VAL A 12 52.39 -14.88 6.03
N ALA A 13 52.11 -13.92 5.14
CA ALA A 13 51.57 -12.61 5.49
C ALA A 13 50.03 -12.56 5.58
N GLY A 14 49.34 -13.70 5.48
CA GLY A 14 47.87 -13.76 5.49
C GLY A 14 47.20 -13.22 4.21
N LEU A 15 47.97 -13.03 3.14
CA LEU A 15 47.55 -12.51 1.83
C LEU A 15 47.55 -13.61 0.74
N GLY A 16 47.52 -14.89 1.14
CA GLY A 16 47.55 -16.04 0.21
C GLY A 16 46.39 -16.04 -0.79
N ASP A 17 45.22 -15.55 -0.37
CA ASP A 17 44.01 -15.48 -1.19
C ASP A 17 44.14 -14.53 -2.39
N LEU A 18 44.99 -13.49 -2.28
CA LEU A 18 45.26 -12.54 -3.37
C LEU A 18 46.08 -13.17 -4.52
N CYS A 19 46.68 -14.34 -4.28
CA CYS A 19 47.46 -15.09 -5.27
C CYS A 19 46.68 -16.23 -5.90
N ASN A 20 45.37 -16.37 -5.64
CA ASN A 20 44.57 -17.42 -6.24
C ASN A 20 44.43 -17.15 -7.76
N PRO A 21 45.01 -18.01 -8.63
CA PRO A 21 44.92 -17.83 -10.07
C PRO A 21 43.49 -17.91 -10.59
N GLU A 22 42.61 -18.67 -9.93
CA GLU A 22 41.21 -18.84 -10.31
C GLU A 22 40.37 -17.58 -10.06
N LYS A 23 40.84 -16.68 -9.18
CA LYS A 23 40.21 -15.39 -8.87
C LYS A 23 40.87 -14.22 -9.60
N THR A 24 41.87 -14.50 -10.44
CA THR A 24 42.68 -13.47 -11.10
C THR A 24 42.58 -13.61 -12.62
N LEU A 25 42.02 -12.59 -13.26
CA LEU A 25 41.88 -12.53 -14.71
C LEU A 25 42.97 -11.65 -15.33
N GLN A 26 43.84 -12.25 -16.11
CA GLN A 26 44.84 -11.51 -16.90
C GLN A 26 44.37 -11.32 -18.35
N ILE A 27 44.22 -10.06 -18.75
CA ILE A 27 43.76 -9.68 -20.08
C ILE A 27 44.97 -9.23 -20.92
N ASP A 28 45.28 -10.00 -21.97
CA ASP A 28 46.20 -9.57 -23.03
C ASP A 28 45.41 -8.79 -24.09
N SER A 29 45.74 -7.51 -24.27
CA SER A 29 45.08 -6.60 -25.22
C SER A 29 45.12 -7.10 -26.67
N ARG A 30 46.06 -7.99 -27.03
CA ARG A 30 46.09 -8.63 -28.37
C ARG A 30 44.98 -9.66 -28.58
N ILE A 31 44.47 -10.25 -27.49
CA ILE A 31 43.34 -11.19 -27.53
C ILE A 31 42.04 -10.39 -27.63
N PHE A 32 41.93 -9.28 -26.91
CA PHE A 32 40.77 -8.40 -26.94
C PHE A 32 40.57 -7.71 -28.29
N GLN A 33 41.63 -7.17 -28.90
CA GLN A 33 41.55 -6.57 -30.24
C GLN A 33 41.09 -7.55 -31.33
N LYS A 34 41.34 -8.86 -31.14
CA LYS A 34 40.85 -9.91 -32.03
C LYS A 34 39.39 -10.25 -31.77
N ALA A 35 38.94 -10.17 -30.52
CA ALA A 35 37.55 -10.36 -30.12
C ALA A 35 36.66 -9.20 -30.61
N GLU A 36 37.09 -7.95 -30.45
CA GLU A 36 36.34 -6.74 -30.83
C GLU A 36 36.24 -6.54 -32.35
N ALA A 37 37.19 -7.07 -33.12
CA ALA A 37 37.16 -7.02 -34.58
C ALA A 37 36.08 -7.94 -35.19
N GLU A 38 35.50 -8.84 -34.39
CA GLU A 38 34.52 -9.83 -34.84
C GLU A 38 33.14 -9.46 -34.28
N THR A 39 32.18 -9.22 -35.18
CA THR A 39 30.83 -8.67 -34.86
C THR A 39 29.77 -9.75 -34.60
N GLU A 40 30.11 -11.03 -34.71
CA GLU A 40 29.18 -12.16 -34.54
C GLU A 40 29.41 -12.86 -33.19
N GLU A 41 28.40 -12.83 -32.33
CA GLU A 41 28.34 -13.67 -31.12
C GLU A 41 28.40 -15.15 -31.51
N VAL A 42 29.28 -15.91 -30.86
CA VAL A 42 29.38 -17.36 -31.05
C VAL A 42 28.72 -18.04 -29.87
N GLU A 43 27.71 -18.87 -30.12
CA GLU A 43 27.13 -19.72 -29.09
C GLU A 43 28.20 -20.66 -28.51
N ILE A 44 28.40 -20.55 -27.21
CA ILE A 44 29.13 -21.52 -26.40
C ILE A 44 28.06 -22.48 -25.89
N ALA A 45 27.98 -23.68 -26.47
CA ALA A 45 27.01 -24.68 -26.00
C ALA A 45 27.32 -25.04 -24.54
N GLU A 46 26.37 -24.80 -23.64
CA GLU A 46 26.40 -25.35 -22.28
C GLU A 46 26.31 -26.87 -22.38
N VAL A 47 27.23 -27.56 -21.69
CA VAL A 47 27.24 -29.02 -21.67
C VAL A 47 26.13 -29.46 -20.71
N GLU A 48 25.01 -29.95 -21.23
CA GLU A 48 24.12 -30.81 -20.45
C GLU A 48 24.89 -32.10 -20.13
N GLU A 49 25.08 -32.39 -18.83
CA GLU A 49 25.56 -33.69 -18.38
C GLU A 49 24.49 -34.73 -18.69
N THR A 50 24.57 -35.36 -19.86
CA THR A 50 23.86 -36.62 -20.10
C THR A 50 24.63 -37.73 -19.41
N GLU A 51 24.02 -38.31 -18.38
CA GLU A 51 24.36 -39.61 -17.81
C GLU A 51 24.30 -40.68 -18.91
N ASP A 52 25.42 -41.00 -19.52
CA ASP A 52 25.56 -42.28 -20.21
C ASP A 52 26.96 -42.86 -19.95
N ASP A 53 26.98 -43.89 -19.12
CA ASP A 53 28.13 -44.68 -18.71
C ASP A 53 28.86 -45.27 -19.93
N THR A 54 30.01 -44.72 -20.28
CA THR A 54 31.09 -45.50 -20.90
C THR A 54 32.45 -45.01 -20.43
N GLU A 55 33.26 -45.95 -19.95
CA GLU A 55 34.66 -45.76 -19.52
C GLU A 55 35.55 -45.27 -20.68
N ASP A 56 35.63 -43.95 -20.85
CA ASP A 56 36.79 -43.28 -21.41
C ASP A 56 36.80 -41.84 -20.88
N ALA A 57 37.90 -41.44 -20.23
CA ALA A 57 38.03 -40.15 -19.56
C ALA A 57 37.53 -38.98 -20.44
N PRO A 58 36.80 -37.99 -19.87
CA PRO A 58 36.23 -36.91 -20.66
C PRO A 58 37.35 -36.11 -21.32
N LYS A 59 37.50 -36.26 -22.63
CA LYS A 59 38.35 -35.38 -23.43
C LYS A 59 37.65 -34.03 -23.51
N GLU A 60 38.05 -33.10 -22.64
CA GLU A 60 37.69 -31.69 -22.75
C GLU A 60 37.89 -31.23 -24.21
N LYS A 61 36.79 -30.92 -24.90
CA LYS A 61 36.85 -30.30 -26.23
C LYS A 61 37.53 -28.94 -26.07
N LYS A 62 38.76 -28.83 -26.56
CA LYS A 62 39.49 -27.55 -26.59
C LYS A 62 38.67 -26.52 -27.37
N LEU A 63 38.21 -25.49 -26.67
CA LEU A 63 37.52 -24.33 -27.25
C LEU A 63 38.34 -23.77 -28.42
N THR A 64 37.65 -23.37 -29.49
CA THR A 64 38.29 -22.66 -30.60
C THR A 64 38.81 -21.29 -30.11
N LYS A 65 39.80 -20.71 -30.81
CA LYS A 65 40.33 -19.38 -30.45
C LYS A 65 39.22 -18.30 -30.39
N LYS A 66 38.17 -18.45 -31.21
CA LYS A 66 37.01 -17.54 -31.24
C LYS A 66 36.14 -17.70 -29.99
N GLN A 67 35.81 -18.93 -29.60
CA GLN A 67 35.06 -19.22 -28.38
C GLN A 67 35.83 -18.84 -27.11
N GLN A 68 37.16 -19.00 -27.09
CA GLN A 68 38.00 -18.54 -25.98
C GLN A 68 37.97 -17.03 -25.82
N ALA A 69 37.97 -16.29 -26.93
CA ALA A 69 37.89 -14.83 -26.93
C ALA A 69 36.51 -14.34 -26.45
N GLU A 70 35.43 -14.98 -26.88
CA GLU A 70 34.07 -14.67 -26.44
C GLU A 70 33.85 -15.04 -24.96
N LEU A 71 34.34 -16.19 -24.51
CA LEU A 71 34.30 -16.56 -23.09
C LEU A 71 35.06 -15.54 -22.25
N LEU A 72 36.26 -15.13 -22.69
CA LEU A 72 37.04 -14.10 -22.00
C LEU A 72 36.27 -12.78 -21.90
N ARG A 73 35.59 -12.37 -22.99
CA ARG A 73 34.74 -11.17 -22.99
C ARG A 73 33.60 -11.30 -21.98
N ARG A 74 32.85 -12.41 -22.01
CA ARG A 74 31.77 -12.68 -21.04
C ARG A 74 32.28 -12.69 -19.60
N THR A 75 33.42 -13.33 -19.33
CA THR A 75 34.06 -13.32 -18.00
C THR A 75 34.41 -11.90 -17.55
N VAL A 76 34.93 -11.04 -18.45
CA VAL A 76 35.23 -9.63 -18.14
C VAL A 76 33.96 -8.83 -17.86
N ASP A 77 32.94 -8.98 -18.71
CA ASP A 77 31.68 -8.23 -18.60
C ASP A 77 30.82 -8.68 -17.41
N THR A 78 31.14 -9.84 -16.82
CA THR A 78 30.42 -10.44 -15.68
C THR A 78 31.27 -10.59 -14.42
N VAL A 79 32.41 -9.90 -14.32
CA VAL A 79 33.25 -9.90 -13.10
C VAL A 79 32.41 -9.57 -11.87
N GLY A 80 32.40 -10.47 -10.90
CA GLY A 80 31.66 -10.33 -9.64
C GLY A 80 30.14 -10.49 -9.74
N LYS A 81 29.59 -10.94 -10.88
CA LYS A 81 28.16 -11.25 -11.03
C LYS A 81 27.92 -12.74 -10.71
N ILE A 82 27.05 -13.01 -9.72
CA ILE A 82 26.72 -14.37 -9.28
C ILE A 82 26.00 -15.13 -10.40
N GLY A 83 26.40 -16.39 -10.64
CA GLY A 83 25.86 -17.29 -11.66
C GLY A 83 26.47 -17.12 -13.04
N GLU A 84 27.41 -16.19 -13.23
CA GLU A 84 28.01 -15.86 -14.51
C GLU A 84 29.50 -16.28 -14.55
N PRO A 85 30.13 -16.40 -15.74
CA PRO A 85 31.52 -16.86 -15.87
C PRO A 85 32.55 -16.01 -15.10
N GLY A 86 32.24 -14.73 -14.83
CA GLY A 86 33.08 -13.80 -14.07
C GLY A 86 32.85 -13.78 -12.56
N GLU A 87 31.93 -14.58 -12.01
CA GLU A 87 31.51 -14.53 -10.60
C GLU A 87 32.68 -14.49 -9.61
N GLN A 88 33.63 -15.41 -9.77
CA GLN A 88 34.72 -15.63 -8.82
C GLN A 88 35.92 -14.69 -9.05
N ILE A 89 35.89 -13.87 -10.10
CA ILE A 89 36.99 -12.96 -10.43
C ILE A 89 36.98 -11.77 -9.46
N GLN A 90 38.12 -11.58 -8.79
CA GLN A 90 38.34 -10.50 -7.83
C GLN A 90 39.43 -9.54 -8.30
N ASN A 91 40.43 -10.05 -9.03
CA ASN A 91 41.55 -9.27 -9.54
C ASN A 91 41.53 -9.26 -11.06
N VAL A 92 41.56 -8.08 -11.67
CA VAL A 92 41.69 -7.94 -13.13
C VAL A 92 43.00 -7.23 -13.46
N ILE A 93 43.87 -7.89 -14.21
CA ILE A 93 45.15 -7.36 -14.67
C ILE A 93 45.03 -7.11 -16.17
N SER A 94 45.08 -5.84 -16.59
CA SER A 94 44.99 -5.47 -18.00
C SER A 94 46.18 -4.63 -18.44
N VAL A 95 46.64 -4.89 -19.67
CA VAL A 95 47.67 -4.08 -20.34
C VAL A 95 47.00 -3.23 -21.40
N GLY A 96 46.68 -1.97 -21.09
CA GLY A 96 46.00 -1.05 -22.02
C GLY A 96 44.62 -0.62 -21.53
N MET A 97 43.83 0.01 -22.39
CA MET A 97 42.45 0.38 -22.06
C MET A 97 41.57 -0.87 -21.99
N LEU A 98 40.79 -1.01 -20.93
CA LEU A 98 39.63 -1.90 -20.93
C LEU A 98 38.58 -1.31 -21.86
N SER A 99 37.94 -2.15 -22.67
CA SER A 99 36.90 -1.76 -23.62
C SER A 99 35.67 -1.10 -22.97
N GLU A 100 34.83 -0.49 -23.79
CA GLU A 100 33.45 -0.12 -23.40
C GLU A 100 32.64 -1.40 -23.18
N GLY A 101 32.25 -1.69 -21.92
CA GLY A 101 31.50 -2.91 -21.57
C GLY A 101 31.69 -3.34 -20.11
N TRP A 102 32.87 -3.07 -19.54
CA TRP A 102 33.15 -3.38 -18.13
C TRP A 102 32.42 -2.41 -17.17
N ASP A 103 31.31 -2.89 -16.59
CA ASP A 103 30.46 -2.15 -15.63
C ASP A 103 30.45 -2.74 -14.22
N ALA A 104 31.63 -3.04 -13.67
CA ALA A 104 31.76 -3.40 -12.25
C ALA A 104 31.61 -2.15 -11.37
N LYS A 105 30.68 -2.18 -10.41
CA LYS A 105 30.50 -1.10 -9.43
C LYS A 105 31.29 -1.32 -8.14
N THR A 106 31.80 -2.52 -7.91
CA THR A 106 32.43 -2.98 -6.66
C THR A 106 33.95 -2.81 -6.65
N VAL A 107 34.48 -1.86 -7.42
CA VAL A 107 35.92 -1.64 -7.56
C VAL A 107 36.45 -0.92 -6.30
N THR A 108 37.24 -1.63 -5.50
CA THR A 108 37.79 -1.10 -4.24
C THR A 108 39.24 -0.65 -4.36
N HIS A 109 40.00 -1.22 -5.29
CA HIS A 109 41.44 -0.98 -5.46
C HIS A 109 41.80 -0.81 -6.92
N ILE A 110 42.66 0.17 -7.21
CA ILE A 110 43.24 0.42 -8.53
C ILE A 110 44.75 0.55 -8.36
N MET A 111 45.51 -0.28 -9.08
CA MET A 111 46.97 -0.27 -9.02
C MET A 111 47.57 0.02 -10.40
N GLY A 112 48.21 1.17 -10.51
CA GLY A 112 49.03 1.58 -11.65
C GLY A 112 50.41 0.95 -11.61
N LEU A 113 50.64 -0.05 -12.46
CA LEU A 113 51.94 -0.75 -12.57
C LEU A 113 52.88 -0.17 -13.65
N ARG A 114 52.41 0.79 -14.45
CA ARG A 114 53.18 1.48 -15.50
C ARG A 114 53.00 2.98 -15.41
N ALA A 115 53.96 3.72 -15.96
CA ALA A 115 53.89 5.18 -16.00
C ALA A 115 52.66 5.66 -16.79
N PHE A 116 51.84 6.49 -16.16
CA PHE A 116 50.72 7.20 -16.79
C PHE A 116 51.27 8.49 -17.41
N SER A 117 51.32 8.55 -18.74
CA SER A 117 51.82 9.72 -19.48
C SER A 117 50.74 10.71 -19.89
N SER A 118 49.46 10.37 -19.73
CA SER A 118 48.31 11.16 -20.15
C SER A 118 47.31 11.34 -19.00
N GLN A 119 46.85 12.58 -18.79
CA GLN A 119 45.85 12.92 -17.79
C GLN A 119 44.49 12.25 -18.06
N LEU A 120 44.05 12.22 -19.31
CA LEU A 120 42.78 11.60 -19.69
C LEU A 120 42.73 10.11 -19.32
N LEU A 121 43.86 9.41 -19.47
CA LEU A 121 43.95 8.00 -19.10
C LEU A 121 43.85 7.81 -17.58
N CYS A 122 44.45 8.72 -16.79
CA CYS A 122 44.27 8.72 -15.34
C CYS A 122 42.80 8.89 -14.97
N GLU A 123 42.11 9.89 -15.53
CA GLU A 123 40.69 10.16 -15.24
C GLU A 123 39.78 8.96 -15.59
N GLN A 124 39.99 8.34 -16.75
CA GLN A 124 39.23 7.16 -17.18
C GLN A 124 39.46 5.94 -16.28
N VAL A 125 40.71 5.72 -15.84
CA VAL A 125 41.05 4.61 -14.94
C VAL A 125 40.51 4.86 -13.54
N VAL A 126 40.53 6.09 -13.05
CA VAL A 126 40.00 6.44 -11.72
C VAL A 126 38.47 6.42 -11.71
N GLY A 127 37.81 6.99 -12.73
CA GLY A 127 36.34 7.07 -12.82
C GLY A 127 35.64 5.70 -12.83
N ARG A 128 36.38 4.63 -13.15
CA ARG A 128 35.96 3.25 -13.01
C ARG A 128 35.71 2.82 -11.57
N GLY A 129 36.47 3.37 -10.61
CA GLY A 129 36.29 3.13 -9.17
C GLY A 129 35.35 4.10 -8.47
N LEU A 130 34.99 5.22 -9.10
CA LEU A 130 34.15 6.26 -8.48
C LEU A 130 32.64 5.99 -8.61
N ARG A 131 32.24 4.73 -8.64
CA ARG A 131 30.84 4.31 -8.75
C ARG A 131 30.35 3.89 -7.37
N ARG A 132 29.29 4.55 -6.91
CA ARG A 132 28.66 4.23 -5.63
C ARG A 132 27.92 2.89 -5.72
N THR A 133 28.12 2.04 -4.73
CA THR A 133 27.50 0.71 -4.65
C THR A 133 26.17 0.73 -3.90
N SER A 134 25.93 1.69 -2.99
CA SER A 134 24.63 1.86 -2.31
C SER A 134 24.25 3.34 -2.18
N TYR A 135 22.95 3.61 -2.33
CA TYR A 135 22.34 4.91 -2.08
C TYR A 135 21.64 4.96 -0.71
N ASP A 136 22.03 4.10 0.22
CA ASP A 136 21.63 4.21 1.62
C ASP A 136 22.15 5.55 2.19
N VAL A 137 21.27 6.26 2.90
CA VAL A 137 21.62 7.44 3.70
C VAL A 137 21.90 7.02 5.13
N GLY A 138 22.94 7.60 5.72
CA GLY A 138 23.31 7.44 7.13
C GLY A 138 22.33 8.12 8.07
N GLU A 139 22.59 8.03 9.38
CA GLU A 139 21.74 8.61 10.42
C GLU A 139 21.62 10.14 10.34
N ASP A 140 22.61 10.80 9.75
CA ASP A 140 22.65 12.25 9.50
C ASP A 140 21.88 12.67 8.24
N GLY A 141 21.27 11.72 7.52
CA GLY A 141 20.54 11.95 6.27
C GLY A 141 21.45 12.20 5.07
N LEU A 142 22.76 11.98 5.20
CA LEU A 142 23.73 12.11 4.12
C LEU A 142 24.19 10.74 3.63
N PHE A 143 24.68 10.71 2.40
CA PHE A 143 25.26 9.51 1.84
C PHE A 143 26.62 9.22 2.45
N GLU A 144 26.81 8.03 3.02
CA GLU A 144 28.10 7.60 3.57
C GLU A 144 29.20 7.67 2.49
N PRO A 145 30.41 8.16 2.79
CA PRO A 145 31.49 8.18 1.83
C PRO A 145 31.92 6.75 1.45
N GLU A 146 32.06 6.51 0.15
CA GLU A 146 32.66 5.28 -0.38
C GLU A 146 34.03 5.62 -0.95
N TYR A 147 35.03 4.81 -0.63
CA TYR A 147 36.42 5.04 -1.01
C TYR A 147 36.91 4.00 -2.00
N VAL A 148 37.75 4.44 -2.93
CA VAL A 148 38.57 3.58 -3.79
C VAL A 148 40.04 3.89 -3.51
N ASN A 149 40.82 2.84 -3.25
CA ASN A 149 42.25 2.97 -2.99
C ASN A 149 43.03 2.95 -4.29
N ILE A 150 43.80 4.01 -4.56
CA ILE A 150 44.50 4.18 -5.85
C ILE A 150 46.00 4.27 -5.59
N PHE A 151 46.77 3.38 -6.23
CA PHE A 151 48.22 3.30 -6.10
C PHE A 151 48.90 3.51 -7.46
N GLY A 152 50.03 4.21 -7.49
CA GLY A 152 50.86 4.34 -8.70
C GLY A 152 50.24 5.15 -9.84
N VAL A 153 49.11 5.82 -9.62
CA VAL A 153 48.47 6.75 -10.57
C VAL A 153 48.70 8.20 -10.07
N PRO A 154 49.29 9.10 -10.87
CA PRO A 154 49.59 10.47 -10.42
C PRO A 154 48.31 11.28 -10.16
N PHE A 155 48.17 11.79 -8.92
CA PHE A 155 46.98 12.46 -8.38
C PHE A 155 47.22 13.97 -8.18
N THR A 156 47.58 14.69 -9.25
CA THR A 156 47.93 16.11 -9.13
C THR A 156 46.74 17.07 -9.22
N PHE A 157 45.53 16.60 -9.54
CA PHE A 157 44.39 17.47 -9.89
C PHE A 157 43.04 17.12 -9.25
N LEU A 158 42.89 15.95 -8.62
CA LEU A 158 41.66 15.57 -7.91
C LEU A 158 41.84 15.78 -6.40
N PRO A 159 40.92 16.49 -5.72
CA PRO A 159 40.91 16.55 -4.26
C PRO A 159 40.70 15.12 -3.72
N HIS A 160 41.63 14.65 -2.89
CA HIS A 160 41.56 13.38 -2.21
C HIS A 160 41.50 13.63 -0.71
N GLU A 161 40.69 12.84 0.00
CA GLU A 161 40.59 12.90 1.44
C GLU A 161 41.80 12.16 2.05
N GLY A 162 42.55 12.82 2.93
CA GLY A 162 43.75 12.24 3.57
C GLY A 162 45.06 12.91 3.15
N GLY A 163 45.40 14.01 3.85
CA GLY A 163 46.80 14.38 4.04
C GLY A 163 47.52 13.32 4.90
N GLN A 164 48.85 13.27 4.82
CA GLN A 164 49.76 12.21 5.28
C GLN A 164 49.63 11.68 6.74
N ASP A 165 48.70 12.13 7.58
CA ASP A 165 48.68 11.85 9.02
C ASP A 165 47.32 11.35 9.60
N GLY A 166 46.42 10.82 8.76
CA GLY A 166 45.16 10.20 9.21
C GLY A 166 45.21 8.66 9.22
N PRO A 167 44.54 7.97 10.17
CA PRO A 167 44.33 6.53 10.04
C PRO A 167 43.52 6.25 8.76
N PRO A 168 43.78 5.13 8.05
CA PRO A 168 43.04 4.78 6.85
C PRO A 168 41.53 4.68 7.16
N PRO A 169 40.64 5.10 6.24
CA PRO A 169 39.21 5.00 6.46
C PRO A 169 38.82 3.52 6.71
N PRO A 170 37.82 3.26 7.58
CA PRO A 170 37.38 1.91 7.86
C PRO A 170 36.87 1.23 6.58
N PRO A 171 37.04 -0.09 6.44
CA PRO A 171 36.51 -0.80 5.29
C PRO A 171 34.98 -0.64 5.23
N PRO A 172 34.40 -0.46 4.03
CA PRO A 172 32.97 -0.32 3.87
C PRO A 172 32.25 -1.57 4.38
N LYS A 173 31.07 -1.38 4.99
CA LYS A 173 30.24 -2.51 5.46
C LYS A 173 29.89 -3.42 4.28
N PRO A 174 29.90 -4.76 4.46
CA PRO A 174 29.42 -5.68 3.44
C PRO A 174 28.02 -5.31 2.97
N LYS A 175 27.78 -5.42 1.68
CA LYS A 175 26.48 -5.13 1.07
C LYS A 175 25.80 -6.41 0.66
N THR A 176 24.51 -6.50 1.00
CA THR A 176 23.65 -7.60 0.60
C THR A 176 22.98 -7.22 -0.72
N GLU A 177 23.06 -8.11 -1.71
CA GLU A 177 22.32 -7.98 -2.97
C GLU A 177 20.84 -8.29 -2.72
N ILE A 178 19.94 -7.42 -3.16
CA ILE A 178 18.49 -7.59 -3.09
C ILE A 178 17.95 -7.74 -4.52
N LYS A 179 17.25 -8.84 -4.78
CA LYS A 179 16.70 -9.17 -6.12
C LYS A 179 15.52 -10.14 -6.05
N PRO A 180 14.66 -10.17 -7.09
CA PRO A 180 13.72 -11.27 -7.32
C PRO A 180 14.47 -12.59 -7.55
N VAL A 181 13.91 -13.68 -7.03
CA VAL A 181 14.50 -15.04 -7.09
C VAL A 181 13.64 -15.93 -7.98
N LYS A 182 14.23 -16.45 -9.07
CA LYS A 182 13.50 -17.27 -10.07
C LYS A 182 12.83 -18.50 -9.45
N GLU A 183 13.50 -19.13 -8.48
CA GLU A 183 13.00 -20.31 -7.77
C GLU A 183 11.81 -19.99 -6.87
N LYS A 184 11.61 -18.71 -6.51
CA LYS A 184 10.48 -18.21 -5.71
C LYS A 184 9.42 -17.50 -6.56
N ALA A 185 9.36 -17.77 -7.87
CA ALA A 185 8.38 -17.17 -8.77
C ALA A 185 6.91 -17.49 -8.38
N GLU A 186 6.66 -18.57 -7.64
CA GLU A 186 5.33 -18.86 -7.08
C GLU A 186 4.84 -17.78 -6.09
N HIS A 187 5.76 -17.01 -5.51
CA HIS A 187 5.47 -15.89 -4.63
C HIS A 187 5.44 -14.53 -5.34
N GLU A 188 5.44 -14.53 -6.67
CA GLU A 188 5.31 -13.31 -7.46
C GLU A 188 3.96 -12.61 -7.20
N ILE A 189 4.00 -11.29 -7.02
CA ILE A 189 2.81 -10.46 -6.81
C ILE A 189 2.75 -9.41 -7.91
N SER A 190 1.75 -9.54 -8.78
CA SER A 190 1.42 -8.55 -9.80
C SER A 190 0.33 -7.59 -9.31
N PHE A 191 0.43 -6.31 -9.69
CA PHE A 191 -0.49 -5.26 -9.26
C PHE A 191 -0.71 -4.20 -10.35
N PRO A 192 -1.88 -3.55 -10.37
CA PRO A 192 -2.14 -2.47 -11.32
C PRO A 192 -1.34 -1.21 -10.95
N ASN A 193 -0.71 -0.60 -11.95
CA ASN A 193 0.00 0.67 -11.81
C ASN A 193 -0.96 1.84 -12.08
N VAL A 194 -1.59 2.35 -11.02
CA VAL A 194 -2.62 3.39 -11.11
C VAL A 194 -2.01 4.78 -10.95
N VAL A 195 -2.22 5.64 -11.94
CA VAL A 195 -1.76 7.04 -11.93
C VAL A 195 -2.77 7.96 -11.27
N ARG A 196 -4.08 7.71 -11.48
CA ARG A 196 -5.17 8.44 -10.81
C ARG A 196 -6.48 7.65 -10.83
N ILE A 197 -7.44 8.09 -10.03
CA ILE A 197 -8.81 7.56 -10.01
C ILE A 197 -9.77 8.66 -10.44
N ASP A 198 -10.38 8.47 -11.61
CA ASP A 198 -11.40 9.37 -12.11
C ASP A 198 -12.75 9.00 -11.51
N HIS A 199 -13.53 10.02 -11.19
CA HIS A 199 -14.87 9.87 -10.64
C HIS A 199 -15.89 10.28 -11.69
N ILE A 200 -16.87 9.39 -11.91
CA ILE A 200 -18.07 9.68 -12.70
C ILE A 200 -19.14 10.16 -11.73
N TYR A 201 -19.59 11.39 -11.89
CA TYR A 201 -20.58 12.02 -11.01
C TYR A 201 -21.98 12.03 -11.61
N LYS A 202 -22.98 12.03 -10.73
CA LYS A 202 -24.38 12.33 -11.08
C LYS A 202 -24.46 13.70 -11.80
N PRO A 203 -25.27 13.83 -12.86
CA PRO A 203 -25.47 15.12 -13.54
C PRO A 203 -26.04 16.22 -12.63
N GLN A 204 -26.80 15.82 -11.62
CA GLN A 204 -27.31 16.69 -10.58
C GLN A 204 -26.64 16.38 -9.25
N LEU A 205 -25.85 17.32 -8.74
CA LEU A 205 -25.17 17.21 -7.46
C LEU A 205 -26.16 17.47 -6.31
N THR A 206 -26.01 16.71 -5.24
CA THR A 206 -26.80 16.84 -4.02
C THR A 206 -25.91 16.78 -2.79
N LEU A 207 -26.33 17.40 -1.69
CA LEU A 207 -25.66 17.27 -0.40
C LEU A 207 -26.70 17.37 0.71
N ASN A 208 -26.82 16.31 1.52
CA ASN A 208 -27.70 16.32 2.70
C ASN A 208 -26.93 16.81 3.92
N LEU A 209 -27.07 18.10 4.24
CA LEU A 209 -26.39 18.72 5.38
C LEU A 209 -26.65 17.99 6.71
N GLY A 210 -27.80 17.34 6.90
CA GLY A 210 -28.09 16.57 8.12
C GLY A 210 -27.09 15.43 8.37
N LYS A 211 -26.61 14.80 7.29
CA LYS A 211 -25.68 13.65 7.35
C LYS A 211 -24.20 14.04 7.24
N VAL A 212 -23.92 15.27 6.83
CA VAL A 212 -22.55 15.78 6.64
C VAL A 212 -21.84 15.98 7.97
N LYS A 213 -20.58 15.56 8.06
CA LYS A 213 -19.73 15.79 9.24
C LYS A 213 -19.42 17.28 9.39
N SER A 214 -19.38 17.74 10.64
CA SER A 214 -18.91 19.09 10.93
C SER A 214 -17.40 19.20 10.69
N LEU A 215 -16.98 20.31 10.10
CA LEU A 215 -15.58 20.71 9.95
C LEU A 215 -15.17 21.56 11.15
N GLU A 216 -14.18 21.10 11.90
CA GLU A 216 -13.58 21.86 12.98
C GLU A 216 -12.40 22.71 12.48
N LEU A 217 -12.46 24.01 12.78
CA LEU A 217 -11.36 24.95 12.55
C LEU A 217 -10.78 25.38 13.89
N ASP A 218 -9.47 25.16 14.06
CA ASP A 218 -8.71 25.62 15.22
C ASP A 218 -7.95 26.90 14.83
N PRO A 219 -8.17 28.04 15.51
CA PRO A 219 -7.40 29.26 15.27
C PRO A 219 -5.88 29.11 15.49
N TYR A 220 -5.46 28.08 16.23
CA TYR A 220 -4.06 27.80 16.53
C TYR A 220 -3.43 26.75 15.61
N ASP A 221 -4.20 26.15 14.67
CA ASP A 221 -3.62 25.31 13.62
C ASP A 221 -2.66 26.16 12.78
N SER A 222 -1.43 25.67 12.57
CA SER A 222 -0.38 26.40 11.85
C SER A 222 -0.76 26.58 10.38
N ILE A 223 -1.08 27.82 10.01
CA ILE A 223 -1.16 28.26 8.61
C ILE A 223 0.28 28.47 8.12
N THR A 224 0.60 28.07 6.89
CA THR A 224 1.95 28.30 6.38
C THR A 224 2.18 29.79 6.11
N GLU A 225 3.40 30.30 6.36
CA GLU A 225 3.74 31.72 6.13
C GLU A 225 3.49 32.15 4.67
N ALA A 226 3.69 31.23 3.71
CA ALA A 226 3.42 31.45 2.30
C ALA A 226 1.92 31.64 1.99
N GLU A 227 1.05 30.87 2.64
CA GLU A 227 -0.41 31.02 2.51
C GLU A 227 -0.88 32.34 3.13
N LEU A 228 -0.29 32.77 4.25
CA LEU A 228 -0.60 34.04 4.90
C LEU A 228 -0.11 35.24 4.05
N ALA A 229 1.11 35.18 3.53
CA ALA A 229 1.71 36.24 2.73
C ALA A 229 0.97 36.48 1.39
N ALA A 230 0.43 35.42 0.78
CA ALA A 230 -0.38 35.50 -0.45
C ALA A 230 -1.76 36.16 -0.23
N ILE A 231 -2.27 36.10 1.00
CA ILE A 231 -3.55 36.70 1.39
C ILE A 231 -3.35 38.14 1.87
N ILE A 232 -2.23 38.42 2.56
CA ILE A 232 -1.97 39.67 3.27
C ILE A 232 -0.74 40.36 2.70
N ALA A 233 -0.76 40.76 1.43
CA ALA A 233 0.22 41.65 0.78
C ALA A 233 1.68 41.61 1.33
N GLY A 234 2.22 40.42 1.64
CA GLY A 234 3.57 40.25 2.22
C GLY A 234 3.78 40.35 3.74
N LYS A 235 2.76 40.31 4.63
CA LYS A 235 2.95 40.26 6.10
C LYS A 235 2.89 38.81 6.65
N PRO A 236 3.97 38.27 7.26
CA PRO A 236 4.12 36.82 7.48
C PRO A 236 3.59 36.24 8.81
N ASN A 237 3.10 37.03 9.77
CA ASN A 237 2.75 36.50 11.11
C ASN A 237 1.28 36.77 11.55
N PRO A 238 0.44 35.73 11.79
CA PRO A 238 -0.96 35.89 12.20
C PRO A 238 -1.12 36.48 13.61
N ALA A 239 -0.17 36.19 14.52
CA ALA A 239 -0.19 36.70 15.89
C ALA A 239 0.15 38.21 15.99
N ALA A 240 0.62 38.80 14.88
CA ALA A 240 0.97 40.21 14.77
C ALA A 240 -0.08 41.04 14.02
N LEU A 241 -1.23 40.46 13.66
CA LEU A 241 -2.30 41.18 12.96
C LEU A 241 -3.02 42.13 13.91
N SER A 242 -3.01 43.42 13.60
CA SER A 242 -3.79 44.41 14.33
C SER A 242 -5.29 44.25 14.05
N GLU A 243 -6.16 44.81 14.91
CA GLU A 243 -7.61 44.87 14.62
C GLU A 243 -7.93 45.59 13.30
N ILE A 244 -7.05 46.51 12.86
CA ILE A 244 -7.17 47.24 11.60
C ILE A 244 -6.89 46.30 10.42
N ASP A 245 -5.83 45.48 10.50
CA ASP A 245 -5.51 44.50 9.45
C ASP A 245 -6.64 43.45 9.31
N LEU A 246 -7.24 43.00 10.43
CA LEU A 246 -8.37 42.05 10.41
C LEU A 246 -9.63 42.66 9.76
N LYS A 247 -9.93 43.94 10.01
CA LYS A 247 -11.06 44.64 9.38
C LYS A 247 -10.85 44.80 7.88
N GLU A 248 -9.66 45.21 7.45
CA GLU A 248 -9.32 45.39 6.03
C GLU A 248 -9.43 44.07 5.25
N ILE A 249 -8.95 42.97 5.84
CA ILE A 249 -9.09 41.62 5.26
C ILE A 249 -10.56 41.21 5.17
N ALA A 250 -11.36 41.45 6.22
CA ALA A 250 -12.78 41.10 6.24
C ALA A 250 -13.63 41.94 5.27
N GLU A 251 -13.21 43.17 4.96
CA GLU A 251 -13.83 44.04 3.95
C GLU A 251 -13.45 43.62 2.53
N THR A 252 -12.19 43.22 2.32
CA THR A 252 -11.68 42.74 1.03
C THR A 252 -12.30 41.40 0.62
N PHE A 253 -12.41 40.45 1.55
CA PHE A 253 -12.91 39.11 1.29
C PHE A 253 -14.34 38.91 1.80
N ARG A 254 -15.31 39.37 1.00
CA ARG A 254 -16.73 39.08 1.23
C ARG A 254 -16.99 37.57 1.18
N LEU A 255 -17.99 37.12 1.92
CA LEU A 255 -18.35 35.68 2.00
C LEU A 255 -18.61 35.07 0.62
N GLN A 256 -19.25 35.82 -0.27
CA GLN A 256 -19.48 35.39 -1.65
C GLN A 256 -18.18 35.13 -2.42
N SER A 257 -17.15 35.96 -2.21
CA SER A 257 -15.83 35.77 -2.82
C SER A 257 -15.16 34.49 -2.31
N ILE A 258 -15.34 34.17 -1.02
CA ILE A 258 -14.85 32.92 -0.42
C ILE A 258 -15.56 31.72 -1.05
N ILE A 259 -16.89 31.74 -1.12
CA ILE A 259 -17.71 30.68 -1.74
C ILE A 259 -17.28 30.45 -3.20
N PHE A 260 -17.15 31.52 -3.98
CA PHE A 260 -16.74 31.44 -5.38
C PHE A 260 -15.32 30.88 -5.52
N ARG A 261 -14.40 31.27 -4.64
CA ARG A 261 -13.02 30.77 -4.64
C ARG A 261 -12.97 29.28 -4.31
N ILE A 262 -13.72 28.81 -3.31
CA ILE A 262 -13.85 27.37 -3.00
C ILE A 262 -14.38 26.62 -4.22
N ALA A 263 -15.48 27.10 -4.82
CA ALA A 263 -16.09 26.46 -5.98
C ALA A 263 -15.13 26.41 -7.18
N SER A 264 -14.43 27.51 -7.44
CA SER A 264 -13.45 27.61 -8.53
C SER A 264 -12.25 26.70 -8.30
N THR A 265 -11.75 26.57 -7.06
CA THR A 265 -10.66 25.65 -6.73
C THR A 265 -11.07 24.21 -7.01
N ILE A 266 -12.25 23.79 -6.54
CA ILE A 266 -12.78 22.43 -6.80
C ILE A 266 -12.96 22.19 -8.29
N TYR A 267 -13.59 23.13 -8.99
CA TYR A 267 -13.83 23.05 -10.43
C TYR A 267 -12.51 22.90 -11.22
N ASN A 268 -11.49 23.69 -10.86
CA ASN A 268 -10.20 23.69 -11.52
C ASN A 268 -9.31 22.51 -11.12
N SER A 269 -9.48 21.91 -9.95
CA SER A 269 -8.73 20.70 -9.56
C SER A 269 -9.24 19.46 -10.27
N GLU A 270 -10.55 19.40 -10.53
CA GLU A 270 -11.20 18.23 -11.12
C GLU A 270 -11.10 18.19 -12.66
N LYS A 271 -10.88 19.34 -13.33
CA LYS A 271 -10.74 19.52 -14.80
C LYS A 271 -11.45 18.43 -15.61
N LYS A 272 -12.78 18.33 -15.52
CA LYS A 272 -13.55 17.21 -16.08
C LYS A 272 -13.81 17.35 -17.58
N PRO A 273 -13.26 16.46 -18.43
CA PRO A 273 -13.73 16.32 -19.81
C PRO A 273 -15.08 15.57 -19.89
N ASP A 274 -15.38 14.67 -18.95
CA ASP A 274 -16.47 13.67 -19.07
C ASP A 274 -17.76 14.02 -18.29
N TRP A 275 -17.92 15.28 -17.89
CA TRP A 275 -19.17 15.72 -17.27
C TRP A 275 -20.31 15.68 -18.28
N LYS A 276 -21.39 14.94 -17.98
CA LYS A 276 -22.53 14.75 -18.90
C LYS A 276 -23.39 16.02 -19.11
N GLY A 277 -23.26 17.04 -18.25
CA GLY A 277 -23.94 18.33 -18.39
C GLY A 277 -23.03 19.41 -18.99
N SER A 278 -23.46 20.68 -18.94
CA SER A 278 -22.56 21.79 -19.26
C SER A 278 -21.58 22.07 -18.11
N LYS A 279 -20.38 22.55 -18.43
CA LYS A 279 -19.35 22.92 -17.44
C LYS A 279 -19.85 24.03 -16.51
N GLU A 280 -20.65 24.94 -17.06
CA GLU A 280 -21.29 26.04 -16.37
C GLU A 280 -22.30 25.51 -15.34
N THR A 281 -23.10 24.50 -15.72
CA THR A 281 -24.05 23.85 -14.80
C THR A 281 -23.34 23.17 -13.63
N PHE A 282 -22.17 22.58 -13.85
CA PHE A 282 -21.37 22.00 -12.76
C PHE A 282 -20.91 23.07 -11.77
N LEU A 283 -20.34 24.18 -12.26
CA LEU A 283 -19.88 25.29 -11.42
C LEU A 283 -21.03 25.95 -10.65
N ILE A 284 -22.18 26.19 -11.29
CA ILE A 284 -23.37 26.77 -10.64
C ILE A 284 -23.86 25.87 -9.49
N GLN A 285 -23.89 24.55 -9.70
CA GLN A 285 -24.27 23.59 -8.67
C GLN A 285 -23.29 23.60 -7.50
N LEU A 286 -21.98 23.62 -7.78
CA LEU A 286 -20.95 23.73 -6.73
C LEU A 286 -21.16 24.99 -5.89
N ILE A 287 -21.31 26.16 -6.52
CA ILE A 287 -21.53 27.43 -5.82
C ILE A 287 -22.75 27.31 -4.89
N SER A 288 -23.88 26.80 -5.38
CA SER A 288 -25.11 26.68 -4.58
C SER A 288 -24.96 25.71 -3.39
N ILE A 289 -24.27 24.58 -3.57
CA ILE A 289 -24.05 23.61 -2.49
C ILE A 289 -23.08 24.16 -1.45
N ILE A 290 -21.97 24.76 -1.90
CA ILE A 290 -20.95 25.36 -1.03
C ILE A 290 -21.55 26.50 -0.22
N GLU A 291 -22.34 27.37 -0.86
CA GLU A 291 -23.06 28.45 -0.19
C GLU A 291 -23.92 27.92 0.96
N LYS A 292 -24.78 26.92 0.69
CA LYS A 292 -25.60 26.26 1.72
C LYS A 292 -24.76 25.65 2.84
N PHE A 293 -23.61 25.06 2.53
CA PHE A 293 -22.72 24.50 3.53
C PHE A 293 -22.08 25.59 4.40
N ILE A 294 -21.55 26.65 3.80
CA ILE A 294 -20.87 27.76 4.51
C ILE A 294 -21.83 28.50 5.44
N TYR A 295 -23.08 28.70 5.01
CA TYR A 295 -24.13 29.31 5.84
C TYR A 295 -24.69 28.38 6.93
N SER A 296 -24.41 27.07 6.87
CA SER A 296 -24.87 26.13 7.88
C SER A 296 -24.04 26.19 9.16
N ASN A 297 -24.44 25.43 10.17
CA ASN A 297 -23.70 25.22 11.41
C ASN A 297 -22.63 24.11 11.31
N LYS A 298 -22.23 23.71 10.10
CA LYS A 298 -21.24 22.63 9.89
C LYS A 298 -19.80 23.07 10.02
N ILE A 299 -19.49 24.36 9.99
CA ILE A 299 -18.15 24.84 10.35
C ILE A 299 -18.18 25.25 11.82
N VAL A 300 -17.45 24.49 12.64
CA VAL A 300 -17.36 24.67 14.08
C VAL A 300 -15.98 25.24 14.42
N ILE A 301 -15.95 26.37 15.13
CA ILE A 301 -14.70 26.96 15.61
C ILE A 301 -14.52 26.54 17.06
N LYS A 302 -13.39 25.88 17.38
CA LYS A 302 -13.16 25.30 18.72
C LYS A 302 -13.17 26.34 19.84
N ASN A 303 -12.69 27.56 19.58
CA ASN A 303 -12.62 28.61 20.58
C ASN A 303 -13.87 29.52 20.52
N PRO A 304 -14.70 29.56 21.58
CA PRO A 304 -15.93 30.37 21.61
C PRO A 304 -15.70 31.86 21.37
N LEU A 305 -14.52 32.40 21.72
CA LEU A 305 -14.16 33.81 21.50
C LEU A 305 -14.06 34.21 20.02
N PHE A 306 -13.91 33.22 19.13
CA PHE A 306 -13.87 33.41 17.68
C PHE A 306 -15.20 33.06 16.99
N ASN A 307 -16.14 32.45 17.72
CA ASN A 307 -17.41 31.98 17.16
C ASN A 307 -18.51 33.06 17.11
N GLN A 308 -18.33 34.18 17.82
CA GLN A 308 -19.35 35.23 17.97
C GLN A 308 -19.27 36.33 16.89
N ASP A 309 -18.21 36.34 16.07
CA ASP A 309 -17.96 37.38 15.07
C ASP A 309 -17.85 36.78 13.66
N GLU A 310 -18.82 37.11 12.80
CA GLU A 310 -18.86 36.70 11.39
C GLU A 310 -17.63 37.14 10.59
N SER A 311 -16.94 38.21 10.99
CA SER A 311 -15.66 38.61 10.37
C SER A 311 -14.55 37.62 10.70
N ARG A 312 -14.43 37.20 11.96
CA ARG A 312 -13.41 36.23 12.41
C ARG A 312 -13.66 34.85 11.83
N LYS A 313 -14.92 34.42 11.75
CA LYS A 313 -15.29 33.16 11.07
C LYS A 313 -14.86 33.16 9.60
N ARG A 314 -15.11 34.26 8.87
CA ARG A 314 -14.66 34.42 7.47
C ARG A 314 -13.15 34.35 7.33
N ILE A 315 -12.42 35.05 8.20
CA ILE A 315 -10.94 35.03 8.19
C ILE A 315 -10.43 33.61 8.45
N LEU A 316 -10.97 32.90 9.44
CA LEU A 316 -10.56 31.52 9.72
C LEU A 316 -10.83 30.55 8.57
N ILE A 317 -11.98 30.65 7.91
CA ILE A 317 -12.28 29.86 6.71
C ILE A 317 -11.26 30.15 5.61
N MET A 318 -10.92 31.43 5.42
CA MET A 318 -9.97 31.85 4.40
C MET A 318 -8.55 31.36 4.70
N LEU A 319 -8.10 31.46 5.96
CA LEU A 319 -6.80 30.97 6.40
C LEU A 319 -6.70 29.44 6.30
N ASN A 320 -7.82 28.73 6.43
CA ASN A 320 -7.91 27.28 6.31
C ASN A 320 -8.53 26.84 4.97
N MET A 321 -8.38 27.63 3.90
CA MET A 321 -9.08 27.42 2.62
C MET A 321 -8.90 26.00 2.09
N ASN A 322 -7.68 25.47 2.12
CA ASN A 322 -7.38 24.13 1.60
C ASN A 322 -8.08 23.02 2.41
N LYS A 323 -8.14 23.16 3.74
CA LYS A 323 -8.86 22.24 4.64
C LYS A 323 -10.36 22.30 4.38
N VAL A 324 -10.92 23.50 4.19
CA VAL A 324 -12.34 23.73 3.89
C VAL A 324 -12.72 23.14 2.52
N VAL A 325 -11.93 23.43 1.49
CA VAL A 325 -12.09 22.87 0.14
C VAL A 325 -12.09 21.35 0.19
N GLN A 326 -11.08 20.74 0.83
CA GLN A 326 -10.95 19.29 0.94
C GLN A 326 -12.15 18.67 1.66
N HIS A 327 -12.59 19.25 2.78
CA HIS A 327 -13.75 18.76 3.53
C HIS A 327 -15.03 18.79 2.71
N ILE A 328 -15.39 19.95 2.16
CA ILE A 328 -16.63 20.11 1.39
C ILE A 328 -16.60 19.18 0.17
N TRP A 329 -15.47 19.10 -0.52
CA TRP A 329 -15.37 18.27 -1.71
C TRP A 329 -15.49 16.78 -1.40
N ASN A 330 -14.86 16.30 -0.31
CA ASN A 330 -15.00 14.91 0.11
C ASN A 330 -16.46 14.54 0.40
N GLU A 331 -17.21 15.41 1.08
CA GLU A 331 -18.62 15.19 1.40
C GLU A 331 -19.51 15.20 0.14
N ILE A 332 -19.21 16.07 -0.83
CA ILE A 332 -19.91 16.08 -2.14
C ILE A 332 -19.60 14.80 -2.92
N ARG A 333 -18.33 14.39 -3.03
CA ARG A 333 -17.95 13.17 -3.76
C ARG A 333 -18.59 11.92 -3.18
N ALA A 334 -18.66 11.81 -1.85
CA ALA A 334 -19.20 10.65 -1.16
C ALA A 334 -20.63 10.27 -1.58
N VAL A 335 -21.48 11.24 -1.94
CA VAL A 335 -22.90 10.98 -2.29
C VAL A 335 -23.23 11.12 -3.77
N ASN A 336 -22.31 11.71 -4.55
CA ASN A 336 -22.53 12.01 -5.97
C ASN A 336 -21.72 11.14 -6.94
N THR A 337 -20.78 10.34 -6.46
CA THR A 337 -20.02 9.42 -7.31
C THR A 337 -20.87 8.21 -7.70
N GLU A 338 -21.08 8.02 -9.00
CA GLU A 338 -21.77 6.86 -9.58
C GLU A 338 -20.79 5.71 -9.83
N ALA A 339 -19.57 6.02 -10.27
CA ALA A 339 -18.55 5.04 -10.57
C ALA A 339 -17.14 5.62 -10.39
N LEU A 340 -16.20 4.75 -10.02
CA LEU A 340 -14.78 5.02 -9.99
C LEU A 340 -14.10 4.36 -11.20
N THR A 341 -13.25 5.10 -11.89
CA THR A 341 -12.50 4.61 -13.06
C THR A 341 -11.00 4.75 -12.78
N PRO A 342 -10.28 3.65 -12.56
CA PRO A 342 -8.83 3.71 -12.42
C PRO A 342 -8.19 4.07 -13.78
N VAL A 343 -7.24 5.00 -13.76
CA VAL A 343 -6.42 5.36 -14.91
C VAL A 343 -5.03 4.78 -14.69
N PHE A 344 -4.67 3.81 -15.53
CA PHE A 344 -3.39 3.13 -15.45
C PHE A 344 -2.27 3.91 -16.14
N ASP A 345 -1.04 3.60 -15.76
CA ASP A 345 0.14 4.05 -16.49
C ASP A 345 0.11 3.56 -17.94
N LYS A 346 0.59 4.40 -18.87
CA LYS A 346 0.50 4.11 -20.31
C LYS A 346 1.54 3.11 -20.78
N GLU A 347 2.70 3.09 -20.15
CA GLU A 347 3.82 2.24 -20.57
C GLU A 347 3.81 0.94 -19.78
N ASN A 348 3.58 1.02 -18.47
CA ASN A 348 3.60 -0.11 -17.55
C ASN A 348 2.30 -0.19 -16.74
N PRO A 349 1.15 -0.54 -17.37
CA PRO A 349 -0.16 -0.56 -16.69
C PRO A 349 -0.26 -1.62 -15.60
N ILE A 350 0.55 -2.68 -15.69
CA ILE A 350 0.68 -3.75 -14.70
C ILE A 350 2.15 -3.84 -14.34
N ARG A 351 2.44 -3.98 -13.06
CA ARG A 351 3.79 -4.18 -12.54
C ARG A 351 3.81 -5.38 -11.62
N SER A 352 5.00 -5.90 -11.38
CA SER A 352 5.20 -7.10 -10.59
C SER A 352 6.46 -7.00 -9.72
N THR A 353 6.56 -7.88 -8.73
CA THR A 353 7.80 -8.06 -7.96
C THR A 353 8.97 -8.51 -8.85
N SER A 354 8.71 -9.15 -9.99
CA SER A 354 9.73 -9.47 -11.01
C SER A 354 10.39 -8.23 -11.62
N ASP A 355 9.73 -7.08 -11.60
CA ASP A 355 10.23 -5.83 -12.20
C ASP A 355 11.22 -5.08 -11.29
N ILE A 356 11.43 -5.56 -10.05
CA ILE A 356 12.40 -4.97 -9.14
C ILE A 356 13.80 -5.15 -9.74
N ARG A 357 14.48 -4.04 -9.98
CA ARG A 357 15.89 -4.04 -10.38
C ARG A 357 16.75 -4.44 -9.20
N THR A 358 17.76 -5.26 -9.43
CA THR A 358 18.77 -5.59 -8.42
C THR A 358 19.39 -4.33 -7.81
N TRP A 359 19.45 -4.31 -6.49
CA TRP A 359 20.06 -3.24 -5.72
C TRP A 359 20.83 -3.81 -4.52
N TRP A 360 21.60 -2.97 -3.83
CA TRP A 360 22.49 -3.40 -2.74
C TRP A 360 22.25 -2.55 -1.49
N THR A 361 22.21 -3.19 -0.32
CA THR A 361 22.03 -2.51 0.96
C THR A 361 23.02 -2.98 2.01
N SER A 362 23.36 -2.08 2.93
CA SER A 362 24.10 -2.43 4.15
C SER A 362 23.17 -2.58 5.37
N LYS A 363 21.86 -2.37 5.19
CA LYS A 363 20.87 -2.43 6.26
C LYS A 363 20.59 -3.88 6.68
N PRO A 364 20.14 -4.10 7.93
CA PRO A 364 19.70 -5.42 8.38
C PRO A 364 18.62 -5.97 7.46
N ASN A 365 18.71 -7.26 7.14
CA ASN A 365 17.78 -7.93 6.24
C ASN A 365 17.65 -9.39 6.67
N GLU A 366 16.50 -9.98 6.35
CA GLU A 366 16.16 -11.36 6.71
C GLU A 366 15.59 -12.10 5.51
N ALA A 367 15.94 -13.38 5.38
CA ALA A 367 15.35 -14.26 4.38
C ALA A 367 14.00 -14.80 4.88
N PHE A 368 12.98 -14.72 4.03
CA PHE A 368 11.66 -15.30 4.29
C PHE A 368 11.24 -16.18 3.13
N ASP A 369 10.44 -17.21 3.41
CA ASP A 369 10.07 -18.20 2.41
C ASP A 369 8.97 -17.67 1.48
N LYS A 370 7.96 -16.99 2.03
CA LYS A 370 6.76 -16.56 1.29
C LYS A 370 6.89 -15.26 0.48
N THR A 371 8.11 -14.88 0.09
CA THR A 371 8.37 -13.66 -0.68
C THR A 371 9.20 -13.99 -1.92
N HIS A 372 8.88 -13.36 -3.05
CA HIS A 372 9.64 -13.50 -4.29
C HIS A 372 11.06 -12.90 -4.18
N ILE A 373 11.28 -11.97 -3.24
CA ILE A 373 12.56 -11.28 -3.05
C ILE A 373 13.46 -12.08 -2.09
N ASN A 374 14.74 -12.21 -2.41
CA ASN A 374 15.68 -13.01 -1.63
C ASN A 374 15.76 -12.61 -0.14
N PHE A 375 15.76 -11.31 0.15
CA PHE A 375 15.78 -10.77 1.51
C PHE A 375 14.80 -9.60 1.67
N VAL A 376 14.17 -9.52 2.84
CA VAL A 376 13.37 -8.36 3.25
C VAL A 376 14.23 -7.48 4.15
N VAL A 377 14.41 -6.21 3.76
CA VAL A 377 15.16 -5.22 4.56
C VAL A 377 14.31 -4.78 5.74
N VAL A 378 14.88 -4.83 6.94
CA VAL A 378 14.19 -4.59 8.22
C VAL A 378 14.96 -3.56 9.05
N ASP A 379 14.52 -2.30 8.99
CA ASP A 379 15.24 -1.16 9.58
C ASP A 379 14.98 -1.04 11.09
N SER A 380 14.05 -1.82 11.61
CA SER A 380 13.75 -1.88 13.04
C SER A 380 13.32 -3.28 13.46
N LYS A 381 13.41 -3.53 14.78
CA LYS A 381 12.85 -4.74 15.38
C LYS A 381 11.35 -4.88 15.09
N TRP A 382 10.65 -3.75 14.97
CA TRP A 382 9.23 -3.73 14.67
C TRP A 382 8.97 -4.28 13.25
N GLU A 383 9.66 -3.75 12.23
CA GLU A 383 9.52 -4.23 10.85
C GLU A 383 9.88 -5.72 10.70
N TYR A 384 10.90 -6.18 11.42
CA TYR A 384 11.25 -7.61 11.48
C TYR A 384 10.10 -8.46 12.03
N LEU A 385 9.49 -8.04 13.15
CA LEU A 385 8.37 -8.77 13.75
C LEU A 385 7.13 -8.78 12.86
N GLU A 386 6.89 -7.73 12.09
CA GLU A 386 5.78 -7.64 11.14
C GLU A 386 5.99 -8.60 9.96
N ALA A 387 7.16 -8.53 9.31
CA ALA A 387 7.50 -9.42 8.20
C ALA A 387 7.48 -10.90 8.64
N LYS A 388 8.00 -11.18 9.85
CA LYS A 388 7.97 -12.51 10.45
C LYS A 388 6.54 -13.00 10.69
N THR A 389 5.69 -12.18 11.31
CA THR A 389 4.28 -12.52 11.56
C THR A 389 3.53 -12.82 10.26
N ILE A 390 3.76 -12.01 9.20
CA ILE A 390 3.15 -12.23 7.88
C ILE A 390 3.64 -13.55 7.27
N ASN A 391 4.94 -13.83 7.31
CA ASN A 391 5.52 -15.07 6.77
C ASN A 391 4.99 -16.32 7.49
N GLU A 392 4.89 -16.29 8.82
CA GLU A 392 4.45 -17.42 9.64
C GLU A 392 2.93 -17.66 9.58
N SER A 393 2.13 -16.68 9.16
CA SER A 393 0.68 -16.77 9.12
C SER A 393 0.16 -17.81 8.11
N ASN A 394 -0.76 -18.68 8.54
CA ASN A 394 -1.35 -19.73 7.71
C ASN A 394 -2.35 -19.22 6.65
N VAL A 395 -2.83 -17.97 6.76
CA VAL A 395 -3.74 -17.36 5.80
C VAL A 395 -3.02 -16.53 4.72
N VAL A 396 -1.70 -16.46 4.79
CA VAL A 396 -0.84 -15.77 3.81
C VAL A 396 -0.23 -16.80 2.87
N GLU A 397 -0.47 -16.60 1.57
CA GLU A 397 0.14 -17.37 0.48
C GLU A 397 1.47 -16.74 0.08
N SER A 398 1.52 -15.41 -0.08
CA SER A 398 2.73 -14.68 -0.47
C SER A 398 2.69 -13.26 0.05
N PHE A 399 3.85 -12.62 0.25
CA PHE A 399 3.93 -11.22 0.61
C PHE A 399 5.19 -10.56 0.05
N VAL A 400 5.18 -9.23 0.01
CA VAL A 400 6.34 -8.42 -0.32
C VAL A 400 6.30 -7.10 0.46
N LYS A 401 7.45 -6.67 0.98
CA LYS A 401 7.61 -5.30 1.49
C LYS A 401 7.71 -4.36 0.29
N ASN A 402 7.01 -3.22 0.32
CA ASN A 402 7.01 -2.23 -0.76
C ASN A 402 8.31 -1.40 -0.77
N ASP A 403 9.44 -2.08 -0.85
CA ASP A 403 10.77 -1.49 -0.88
C ASP A 403 11.32 -1.57 -2.32
N HIS A 404 11.55 -0.42 -2.95
CA HIS A 404 11.90 -0.30 -4.37
C HIS A 404 10.87 -0.89 -5.38
N LEU A 405 9.80 -1.53 -4.89
CA LEU A 405 8.68 -2.02 -5.69
C LEU A 405 7.94 -0.89 -6.40
N ASN A 406 7.96 0.32 -5.82
CA ASN A 406 7.26 1.50 -6.33
C ASN A 406 5.75 1.25 -6.52
N PHE A 407 5.11 0.54 -5.58
CA PHE A 407 3.65 0.55 -5.47
C PHE A 407 3.23 1.86 -4.81
N VAL A 408 2.50 2.70 -5.53
CA VAL A 408 2.18 4.07 -5.11
C VAL A 408 0.68 4.32 -5.15
N VAL A 409 0.16 4.86 -4.05
CA VAL A 409 -1.17 5.47 -4.00
C VAL A 409 -0.99 6.99 -4.03
N TYR A 410 -1.53 7.63 -5.06
CA TYR A 410 -1.56 9.09 -5.14
C TYR A 410 -2.71 9.63 -4.30
N TYR A 411 -2.42 10.62 -3.45
CA TYR A 411 -3.43 11.25 -2.62
C TYR A 411 -3.28 12.77 -2.60
N ASN A 412 -4.39 13.49 -2.51
CA ASN A 412 -4.38 14.94 -2.31
C ASN A 412 -4.56 15.25 -0.83
N TYR A 413 -3.63 16.03 -0.27
CA TYR A 413 -3.73 16.55 1.09
C TYR A 413 -3.47 18.05 1.08
N GLN A 414 -4.47 18.83 1.51
CA GLN A 414 -4.42 20.30 1.54
C GLN A 414 -4.02 20.93 0.20
N GLY A 415 -4.52 20.38 -0.92
CA GLY A 415 -4.29 20.92 -2.27
C GLY A 415 -3.02 20.41 -2.95
N VAL A 416 -2.18 19.64 -2.25
CA VAL A 416 -0.94 19.08 -2.80
C VAL A 416 -1.12 17.60 -3.08
N VAL A 417 -0.87 17.19 -4.33
CA VAL A 417 -0.78 15.77 -4.71
C VAL A 417 0.52 15.20 -4.16
N ARG A 418 0.40 14.14 -3.37
CA ARG A 418 1.50 13.44 -2.71
C ARG A 418 1.47 11.96 -3.08
N ARG A 419 2.61 11.31 -2.86
CA ARG A 419 2.79 9.87 -3.03
C ARG A 419 2.75 9.19 -1.67
N PHE A 420 1.98 8.12 -1.58
CA PHE A 420 1.92 7.25 -0.42
C PHE A 420 2.38 5.85 -0.85
N PHE A 421 3.34 5.29 -0.10
CA PHE A 421 3.88 3.95 -0.30
C PHE A 421 3.46 3.11 0.91
N PRO A 422 2.44 2.25 0.78
CA PRO A 422 2.06 1.31 1.83
C PRO A 422 3.18 0.33 2.16
N ASP A 423 3.27 -0.17 3.39
CA ASP A 423 4.40 -1.00 3.84
C ASP A 423 4.46 -2.40 3.19
N PHE A 424 3.33 -3.11 3.10
CA PHE A 424 3.29 -4.48 2.57
C PHE A 424 2.15 -4.72 1.57
N LEU A 425 2.43 -5.57 0.57
CA LEU A 425 1.43 -6.21 -0.28
C LEU A 425 1.42 -7.71 0.05
N ILE A 426 0.23 -8.26 0.22
CA ILE A 426 0.02 -9.64 0.69
C ILE A 426 -1.01 -10.32 -0.21
N LYS A 427 -0.71 -11.52 -0.68
CA LYS A 427 -1.67 -12.42 -1.31
C LYS A 427 -2.16 -13.41 -0.26
N LEU A 428 -3.45 -13.36 0.06
CA LEU A 428 -4.08 -14.28 1.02
C LEU A 428 -4.37 -15.62 0.35
N THR A 429 -4.43 -16.70 1.12
CA THR A 429 -4.80 -18.05 0.63
C THR A 429 -6.23 -18.12 0.07
N THR A 430 -7.05 -17.10 0.34
CA THR A 430 -8.37 -16.91 -0.29
C THR A 430 -8.31 -16.39 -1.72
N GLY A 431 -7.13 -16.00 -2.22
CA GLY A 431 -6.92 -15.34 -3.51
C GLY A 431 -7.11 -13.81 -3.49
N GLU A 432 -7.50 -13.23 -2.34
CA GLU A 432 -7.60 -11.78 -2.18
C GLU A 432 -6.23 -11.13 -1.91
N ASN A 433 -6.00 -9.96 -2.51
CA ASN A 433 -4.82 -9.14 -2.26
C ASN A 433 -5.12 -8.16 -1.12
N LEU A 434 -4.21 -8.06 -0.17
CA LEU A 434 -4.28 -7.21 1.01
C LEU A 434 -3.11 -6.24 1.03
N ILE A 435 -3.41 -4.95 1.15
CA ILE A 435 -2.42 -3.90 1.38
C ILE A 435 -2.39 -3.58 2.87
N VAL A 436 -1.23 -3.73 3.52
CA VAL A 436 -1.06 -3.43 4.95
C VAL A 436 -0.16 -2.23 5.12
N GLU A 437 -0.59 -1.34 6.01
CA GLU A 437 0.18 -0.18 6.48
C GLU A 437 0.40 -0.29 7.99
N THR A 438 1.60 0.00 8.47
CA THR A 438 1.95 -0.07 9.89
C THR A 438 2.23 1.33 10.42
N LYS A 439 1.54 1.73 11.49
CA LYS A 439 1.55 3.12 11.99
C LYS A 439 1.44 3.22 13.50
N GLY A 440 2.39 3.92 14.12
CA GLY A 440 2.31 4.24 15.56
C GLY A 440 1.26 5.31 15.91
N GLN A 441 1.15 6.39 15.13
CA GLN A 441 0.21 7.51 15.41
C GLN A 441 -0.70 7.84 14.24
N ASP A 442 -1.98 8.09 14.54
CA ASP A 442 -3.02 8.35 13.55
C ASP A 442 -3.42 9.84 13.44
N ASN A 443 -2.66 10.60 12.65
CA ASN A 443 -2.96 12.00 12.37
C ASN A 443 -3.93 12.18 11.17
N GLU A 444 -4.39 13.42 10.91
CA GLU A 444 -5.32 13.72 9.81
C GLU A 444 -4.76 13.38 8.42
N GLN A 445 -3.44 13.48 8.24
CA GLN A 445 -2.80 13.10 6.98
C GLN A 445 -2.86 11.58 6.77
N ASN A 446 -2.64 10.78 7.82
CA ASN A 446 -2.74 9.32 7.77
C ASN A 446 -4.18 8.87 7.51
N LYS A 447 -5.18 9.53 8.12
CA LYS A 447 -6.60 9.33 7.79
C LYS A 447 -6.88 9.63 6.31
N THR A 448 -6.29 10.70 5.77
CA THR A 448 -6.42 11.04 4.34
C THR A 448 -5.80 9.96 3.46
N LYS A 449 -4.56 9.51 3.74
CA LYS A 449 -3.91 8.41 3.00
C LYS A 449 -4.80 7.18 2.94
N ARG A 450 -5.37 6.77 4.08
CA ARG A 450 -6.29 5.62 4.16
C ARG A 450 -7.55 5.81 3.34
N ALA A 451 -8.15 7.00 3.34
CA ALA A 451 -9.33 7.26 2.52
C ALA A 451 -9.04 7.12 1.02
N TYR A 452 -7.85 7.55 0.56
CA TYR A 452 -7.43 7.36 -0.83
C TYR A 452 -7.05 5.91 -1.15
N LEU A 453 -6.45 5.17 -0.20
CA LEU A 453 -6.20 3.74 -0.35
C LEU A 453 -7.52 2.95 -0.44
N ASP A 454 -8.53 3.32 0.35
CA ASP A 454 -9.87 2.74 0.26
C ASP A 454 -10.52 2.99 -1.11
N GLU A 455 -10.45 4.23 -1.59
CA GLU A 455 -10.92 4.59 -2.93
C GLU A 455 -10.18 3.81 -4.02
N TRP A 456 -8.88 3.60 -3.88
CA TRP A 456 -8.07 2.78 -4.77
C TRP A 456 -8.57 1.34 -4.82
N CYS A 457 -8.76 0.69 -3.67
CA CYS A 457 -9.27 -0.67 -3.62
C CYS A 457 -10.68 -0.75 -4.23
N ARG A 458 -11.57 0.21 -3.92
CA ARG A 458 -12.92 0.26 -4.52
C ARG A 458 -12.87 0.41 -6.05
N ALA A 459 -12.02 1.29 -6.57
CA ALA A 459 -11.87 1.50 -8.01
C ALA A 459 -11.35 0.25 -8.73
N ILE A 460 -10.34 -0.42 -8.17
CA ILE A 460 -9.78 -1.66 -8.72
C ILE A 460 -10.80 -2.80 -8.67
N ASN A 461 -11.51 -2.95 -7.54
CA ASN A 461 -12.55 -3.97 -7.39
C ASN A 461 -13.73 -3.74 -8.34
N GLN A 462 -14.12 -2.48 -8.55
CA GLN A 462 -15.17 -2.11 -9.50
C GLN A 462 -14.75 -2.40 -10.95
N HIS A 463 -13.47 -2.20 -11.29
CA HIS A 463 -12.93 -2.59 -12.59
C HIS A 463 -12.93 -4.12 -12.79
N GLY A 464 -12.73 -4.90 -11.73
CA GLY A 464 -12.88 -6.36 -11.72
C GLY A 464 -11.75 -7.17 -12.39
N GLY A 465 -10.84 -6.51 -13.12
CA GLY A 465 -9.76 -7.17 -13.86
C GLY A 465 -8.51 -7.59 -13.08
N PHE A 466 -8.40 -7.28 -11.78
CA PHE A 466 -7.16 -7.46 -11.00
C PHE A 466 -7.34 -8.33 -9.74
N GLY A 467 -8.38 -9.18 -9.74
CA GLY A 467 -8.80 -9.88 -8.52
C GLY A 467 -9.35 -8.90 -7.49
N LYS A 468 -9.53 -9.39 -6.25
CA LYS A 468 -10.08 -8.59 -5.16
C LYS A 468 -8.96 -7.97 -4.34
N TRP A 469 -9.11 -6.70 -4.00
CA TRP A 469 -8.15 -5.90 -3.24
C TRP A 469 -8.81 -5.32 -1.98
N SER A 470 -8.12 -5.41 -0.86
CA SER A 470 -8.51 -4.77 0.38
C SER A 470 -7.31 -4.16 1.08
N TRP A 471 -7.57 -3.45 2.18
CA TRP A 471 -6.53 -2.80 2.94
C TRP A 471 -6.75 -2.97 4.44
N ALA A 472 -5.68 -2.89 5.22
CA ALA A 472 -5.73 -2.84 6.67
C ALA A 472 -4.62 -1.95 7.22
N VAL A 473 -4.78 -1.48 8.45
CA VAL A 473 -3.74 -0.74 9.17
C VAL A 473 -3.48 -1.39 10.52
N SER A 474 -2.23 -1.72 10.76
CA SER A 474 -1.71 -2.19 12.05
C SER A 474 -1.21 -0.99 12.85
N PHE A 475 -1.72 -0.84 14.07
CA PHE A 475 -1.26 0.21 14.99
C PHE A 475 -0.29 -0.31 16.05
N ASP A 476 -0.28 -1.62 16.26
CA ASP A 476 0.57 -2.34 17.19
C ASP A 476 0.98 -3.67 16.53
N PRO A 477 2.25 -4.10 16.58
CA PRO A 477 2.66 -5.33 15.89
C PRO A 477 1.92 -6.57 16.37
N ASN A 478 1.35 -6.55 17.58
CA ASN A 478 0.55 -7.67 18.11
C ASN A 478 -0.85 -7.75 17.50
N ASP A 479 -1.36 -6.70 16.84
CA ASP A 479 -2.66 -6.71 16.17
C ASP A 479 -2.62 -7.35 14.77
N LEU A 480 -1.41 -7.54 14.20
CA LEU A 480 -1.22 -7.92 12.81
C LEU A 480 -1.75 -9.31 12.50
N ASP A 481 -1.51 -10.31 13.36
CA ASP A 481 -2.07 -11.65 13.16
C ASP A 481 -3.61 -11.61 13.13
N GLN A 482 -4.23 -10.89 14.07
CA GLN A 482 -5.68 -10.73 14.10
C GLN A 482 -6.21 -10.05 12.83
N ILE A 483 -5.49 -9.05 12.31
CA ILE A 483 -5.79 -8.38 11.03
C ILE A 483 -5.72 -9.37 9.86
N LEU A 484 -4.68 -10.18 9.78
CA LEU A 484 -4.51 -11.18 8.71
C LEU A 484 -5.64 -12.20 8.74
N GLN A 485 -5.93 -12.77 9.91
CA GLN A 485 -7.03 -13.73 10.10
C GLN A 485 -8.37 -13.09 9.70
N ASN A 486 -8.66 -11.88 10.18
CA ASN A 486 -9.91 -11.17 9.86
C ASN A 486 -10.03 -10.74 8.39
N SER A 487 -8.92 -10.57 7.69
CA SER A 487 -8.92 -10.27 6.24
C SER A 487 -9.28 -11.50 5.41
N ALA A 488 -8.87 -12.68 5.85
CA ALA A 488 -9.19 -13.96 5.22
C ALA A 488 -10.57 -14.50 5.63
N LEU A 489 -11.10 -14.11 6.79
CA LEU A 489 -12.40 -14.54 7.28
C LEU A 489 -13.57 -14.03 6.43
N SER A 490 -14.55 -14.90 6.23
CA SER A 490 -15.83 -14.58 5.61
C SER A 490 -16.96 -15.29 6.36
N PHE A 491 -18.17 -14.75 6.23
CA PHE A 491 -19.35 -15.23 6.93
C PHE A 491 -20.49 -15.45 5.94
N SER A 492 -21.07 -16.64 5.98
CA SER A 492 -22.29 -16.96 5.25
C SER A 492 -23.49 -16.22 5.85
N GLY A 493 -24.36 -15.75 4.97
CA GLY A 493 -25.54 -14.98 5.28
C GLY A 493 -26.77 -15.43 4.53
N HIS A 494 -27.92 -15.26 5.18
CA HIS A 494 -29.23 -15.65 4.68
C HIS A 494 -30.29 -14.70 5.22
N ILE A 495 -31.20 -14.24 4.36
CA ILE A 495 -32.29 -13.32 4.71
C ILE A 495 -33.60 -13.90 4.21
N PHE A 496 -34.59 -14.06 5.08
CA PHE A 496 -35.94 -14.53 4.78
C PHE A 496 -36.98 -13.48 5.18
N ALA A 497 -37.89 -13.14 4.26
CA ALA A 497 -39.01 -12.25 4.49
C ALA A 497 -40.31 -12.94 4.05
N ASP A 498 -41.25 -13.11 4.98
CA ASP A 498 -42.54 -13.72 4.68
C ASP A 498 -43.51 -12.72 4.07
N THR A 499 -43.39 -12.54 2.76
CA THR A 499 -44.26 -11.66 1.97
C THR A 499 -44.30 -12.14 0.53
N ASP A 500 -45.43 -11.92 -0.15
CA ASP A 500 -45.54 -12.10 -1.60
C ASP A 500 -45.10 -10.84 -2.38
N ASN A 501 -45.03 -9.68 -1.71
CA ASN A 501 -44.71 -8.41 -2.33
C ASN A 501 -43.19 -8.20 -2.42
N TYR A 502 -42.64 -8.29 -3.63
CA TYR A 502 -41.21 -8.09 -3.87
C TYR A 502 -40.71 -6.74 -3.36
N ASN A 503 -41.48 -5.65 -3.52
CA ASN A 503 -41.05 -4.32 -3.06
C ASN A 503 -40.94 -4.23 -1.53
N VAL A 504 -41.69 -5.07 -0.80
CA VAL A 504 -41.58 -5.19 0.66
C VAL A 504 -40.34 -6.00 1.01
N ALA A 505 -40.12 -7.13 0.32
CA ALA A 505 -38.93 -7.96 0.52
C ALA A 505 -37.62 -7.21 0.21
N GLU A 506 -37.58 -6.47 -0.90
CA GLU A 506 -36.43 -5.67 -1.31
C GLU A 506 -36.06 -4.63 -0.25
N LYS A 507 -37.05 -3.89 0.28
CA LYS A 507 -36.83 -2.95 1.40
C LYS A 507 -36.27 -3.64 2.65
N ILE A 508 -36.70 -4.86 2.94
CA ILE A 508 -36.20 -5.65 4.07
C ILE A 508 -34.76 -6.09 3.80
N PHE A 509 -34.44 -6.53 2.59
CA PHE A 509 -33.08 -6.88 2.19
C PHE A 509 -32.16 -5.67 2.32
N ASP A 510 -32.54 -4.52 1.76
CA ASP A 510 -31.76 -3.28 1.85
C ASP A 510 -31.56 -2.83 3.30
N ALA A 511 -32.61 -2.86 4.12
CA ALA A 511 -32.51 -2.49 5.54
C ALA A 511 -31.60 -3.45 6.32
N THR A 512 -31.62 -4.74 6.00
CA THR A 512 -30.77 -5.77 6.63
C THR A 512 -29.30 -5.57 6.25
N ILE A 513 -29.04 -5.36 4.96
CA ILE A 513 -27.70 -5.10 4.43
C ILE A 513 -27.13 -3.81 5.05
N ASN A 514 -27.89 -2.71 5.01
CA ASN A 514 -27.47 -1.44 5.59
C ASN A 514 -27.21 -1.56 7.11
N PHE A 515 -27.99 -2.37 7.83
CA PHE A 515 -27.75 -2.63 9.25
C PHE A 515 -26.41 -3.33 9.50
N PHE A 516 -26.10 -4.40 8.78
CA PHE A 516 -24.82 -5.09 8.92
C PHE A 516 -23.64 -4.23 8.45
N GLU A 517 -23.83 -3.46 7.37
CA GLU A 517 -22.81 -2.53 6.90
C GLU A 517 -22.47 -1.45 7.92
N THR A 518 -23.50 -0.85 8.52
CA THR A 518 -23.31 0.16 9.57
C THR A 518 -22.64 -0.46 10.80
N SER A 519 -22.91 -1.74 11.08
CA SER A 519 -22.38 -2.47 12.23
C SER A 519 -20.94 -2.98 12.05
N GLY A 520 -20.35 -2.83 10.87
CA GLY A 520 -18.93 -3.11 10.62
C GLY A 520 -18.63 -4.27 9.66
N PHE A 521 -19.64 -4.77 8.96
CA PHE A 521 -19.48 -5.79 7.92
C PHE A 521 -19.58 -5.19 6.52
N GLU A 522 -19.16 -5.91 5.49
CA GLU A 522 -19.34 -5.53 4.09
C GLU A 522 -19.73 -6.75 3.27
N ILE A 523 -20.50 -6.54 2.21
CA ILE A 523 -20.89 -7.62 1.31
C ILE A 523 -19.75 -7.89 0.33
N SER A 524 -19.35 -9.15 0.28
CA SER A 524 -18.40 -9.66 -0.68
C SER A 524 -19.07 -10.36 -1.86
N GLU A 525 -20.23 -10.97 -1.64
CA GLU A 525 -21.10 -11.57 -2.66
C GLU A 525 -22.57 -11.32 -2.28
N GLU A 526 -23.37 -10.79 -3.21
CA GLU A 526 -24.77 -10.48 -2.93
C GLU A 526 -25.67 -11.71 -2.78
N GLY A 527 -25.26 -12.89 -3.23
CA GLY A 527 -26.10 -14.09 -3.17
C GLY A 527 -27.23 -14.10 -4.21
N LYS A 528 -28.24 -14.94 -3.99
CA LYS A 528 -29.34 -15.21 -4.95
C LYS A 528 -30.71 -15.00 -4.31
N ILE A 529 -31.58 -14.29 -5.03
CA ILE A 529 -32.98 -14.12 -4.64
C ILE A 529 -33.81 -15.29 -5.19
N LYS A 530 -34.71 -15.85 -4.37
CA LYS A 530 -35.66 -16.91 -4.76
C LYS A 530 -37.08 -16.56 -4.31
N GLN A 531 -38.06 -17.13 -5.01
CA GLN A 531 -39.50 -16.89 -4.82
C GLN A 531 -40.21 -18.14 -4.27
N GLY A 532 -41.06 -17.92 -3.26
CA GLY A 532 -41.87 -18.92 -2.54
C GLY A 532 -42.18 -18.48 -1.10
N SER A 533 -42.44 -17.17 -0.89
CA SER A 533 -41.84 -16.25 0.11
C SER A 533 -40.43 -15.81 -0.33
N TRP A 534 -40.09 -14.53 -0.15
CA TRP A 534 -38.85 -13.96 -0.68
C TRP A 534 -37.68 -14.18 0.27
N PHE A 535 -36.58 -14.73 -0.26
CA PHE A 535 -35.35 -14.88 0.50
C PHE A 535 -34.11 -14.67 -0.35
N LYS A 536 -33.03 -14.26 0.30
CA LYS A 536 -31.71 -14.02 -0.27
C LYS A 536 -30.73 -15.00 0.39
N GLU A 537 -30.35 -16.04 -0.33
CA GLU A 537 -29.42 -17.09 0.13
C GLU A 537 -28.00 -16.83 -0.41
N LYS A 538 -26.99 -17.44 0.23
CA LYS A 538 -25.58 -17.38 -0.21
C LYS A 538 -25.02 -15.95 -0.24
N VAL A 539 -25.48 -15.09 0.66
CA VAL A 539 -24.83 -13.79 0.86
C VAL A 539 -23.52 -14.05 1.58
N VAL A 540 -22.41 -13.46 1.14
CA VAL A 540 -21.12 -13.60 1.81
C VAL A 540 -20.69 -12.26 2.36
N TYR A 541 -20.48 -12.19 3.67
CA TYR A 541 -20.04 -11.00 4.38
C TYR A 541 -18.57 -11.11 4.78
N LYS A 542 -17.89 -9.97 4.87
CA LYS A 542 -16.56 -9.82 5.47
C LYS A 542 -16.56 -8.72 6.53
N ILE A 543 -15.53 -8.69 7.37
CA ILE A 543 -15.29 -7.56 8.28
C ILE A 543 -14.75 -6.39 7.45
N LYS A 544 -15.36 -5.21 7.60
CA LYS A 544 -14.86 -3.99 6.95
C LYS A 544 -13.41 -3.72 7.31
N ASN A 545 -12.64 -3.23 6.35
CA ASN A 545 -11.22 -2.90 6.46
C ASN A 545 -10.86 -2.19 7.79
N VAL A 546 -11.64 -1.17 8.17
CA VAL A 546 -11.44 -0.36 9.39
C VAL A 546 -11.63 -1.10 10.71
N PHE A 547 -12.23 -2.29 10.71
CA PHE A 547 -12.51 -3.09 11.91
C PHE A 547 -11.70 -4.38 11.98
N ARG A 548 -10.77 -4.62 11.04
CA ARG A 548 -9.99 -5.87 10.98
C ARG A 548 -9.05 -6.08 12.17
N SER A 549 -8.69 -5.03 12.91
CA SER A 549 -7.93 -5.18 14.17
C SER A 549 -8.78 -5.61 15.37
N LYS A 550 -10.11 -5.66 15.24
CA LYS A 550 -11.02 -6.06 16.32
C LYS A 550 -11.39 -7.53 16.23
N GLU A 551 -11.59 -8.18 17.37
CA GLU A 551 -12.12 -9.54 17.39
C GLU A 551 -13.50 -9.58 16.71
N ALA A 552 -13.71 -10.54 15.80
CA ALA A 552 -14.98 -10.71 15.11
C ALA A 552 -16.17 -10.83 16.10
N LYS A 553 -15.94 -11.54 17.22
CA LYS A 553 -16.93 -11.70 18.30
C LYS A 553 -17.37 -10.36 18.89
N GLU A 554 -16.45 -9.43 19.11
CA GLU A 554 -16.77 -8.09 19.64
C GLU A 554 -17.71 -7.33 18.68
N ILE A 555 -17.48 -7.47 17.37
CA ILE A 555 -18.31 -6.83 16.34
C ILE A 555 -19.71 -7.45 16.33
N PHE A 556 -19.82 -8.79 16.39
CA PHE A 556 -21.10 -9.48 16.51
C PHE A 556 -21.87 -9.12 17.78
N ASP A 557 -21.19 -9.06 18.93
CA ASP A 557 -21.80 -8.67 20.21
C ASP A 557 -22.35 -7.23 20.16
N LYS A 558 -21.59 -6.29 19.59
CA LYS A 558 -22.04 -4.90 19.38
C LYS A 558 -23.24 -4.83 18.43
N THR A 559 -23.23 -5.62 17.37
CA THR A 559 -24.33 -5.71 16.39
C THR A 559 -25.59 -6.24 17.07
N LYS A 560 -25.50 -7.34 17.84
CA LYS A 560 -26.60 -7.90 18.63
C LYS A 560 -27.19 -6.86 19.58
N LYS A 561 -26.32 -6.18 20.33
CA LYS A 561 -26.71 -5.18 21.33
C LYS A 561 -27.45 -3.99 20.72
N ALA A 562 -27.15 -3.61 19.47
CA ALA A 562 -27.84 -2.53 18.78
C ALA A 562 -29.34 -2.82 18.61
N ILE A 563 -29.71 -4.06 18.28
CA ILE A 563 -31.12 -4.48 18.17
C ILE A 563 -31.77 -4.56 19.57
N GLU A 564 -31.08 -5.14 20.56
CA GLU A 564 -31.62 -5.27 21.93
C GLU A 564 -31.89 -3.90 22.57
N LEU A 565 -31.02 -2.91 22.36
CA LEU A 565 -31.22 -1.57 22.92
C LEU A 565 -32.38 -0.81 22.25
N GLN A 566 -32.67 -1.06 20.97
CA GLN A 566 -33.85 -0.50 20.31
C GLN A 566 -35.16 -1.01 20.91
N GLN A 567 -35.14 -2.18 21.55
CA GLN A 567 -36.31 -2.72 22.25
C GLN A 567 -36.55 -2.08 23.63
N ILE A 568 -35.58 -1.34 24.18
CA ILE A 568 -35.60 -0.82 25.56
C ILE A 568 -35.57 0.74 25.60
N GLU A 569 -35.66 1.43 24.46
CA GLU A 569 -35.70 2.90 24.33
C GLU A 569 -34.59 3.67 25.09
N VAL A 570 -33.34 3.20 25.05
CA VAL A 570 -32.21 3.83 25.76
C VAL A 570 -31.49 4.87 24.88
N HIS A 571 -31.20 6.06 25.42
CA HIS A 571 -30.39 7.10 24.75
C HIS A 571 -28.92 6.68 24.56
N GLN A 572 -28.33 7.02 23.41
CA GLN A 572 -27.02 6.50 22.99
C GLN A 572 -26.04 7.58 22.52
N SER A 573 -24.73 7.25 22.58
CA SER A 573 -23.64 8.05 22.00
C SER A 573 -23.68 8.09 20.46
N GLN A 574 -22.95 9.00 19.81
CA GLN A 574 -23.07 9.21 18.35
C GLN A 574 -22.72 8.00 17.47
N ALA A 575 -21.68 7.21 17.80
CA ALA A 575 -21.35 5.99 17.05
C ALA A 575 -22.42 4.89 17.26
N ASN A 576 -22.92 4.79 18.49
CA ASN A 576 -24.03 3.91 18.82
C ASN A 576 -25.33 4.36 18.13
N LYS A 577 -25.53 5.68 17.96
CA LYS A 577 -26.68 6.28 17.30
C LYS A 577 -26.83 5.83 15.84
N ASN A 578 -25.74 5.76 15.06
CA ASN A 578 -25.82 5.27 13.68
C ASN A 578 -26.25 3.80 13.63
N ASN A 579 -25.65 2.94 14.47
CA ASN A 579 -26.03 1.52 14.56
C ASN A 579 -27.48 1.36 15.05
N ALA A 580 -27.90 2.20 15.99
CA ALA A 580 -29.26 2.26 16.51
C ALA A 580 -30.27 2.70 15.44
N GLU A 581 -29.98 3.73 14.66
CA GLU A 581 -30.82 4.19 13.55
C GLU A 581 -30.96 3.10 12.47
N ALA A 582 -29.86 2.41 12.14
CA ALA A 582 -29.90 1.30 11.19
C ALA A 582 -30.68 0.10 11.74
N ALA A 583 -30.53 -0.22 13.03
CA ALA A 583 -31.32 -1.24 13.73
C ALA A 583 -32.82 -0.88 13.72
N ALA A 584 -33.17 0.38 14.04
CA ALA A 584 -34.53 0.88 14.02
C ALA A 584 -35.14 0.82 12.61
N ALA A 585 -34.36 1.14 11.57
CA ALA A 585 -34.78 1.02 10.18
C ALA A 585 -35.09 -0.44 9.80
N LEU A 586 -34.24 -1.39 10.21
CA LEU A 586 -34.50 -2.82 10.02
C LEU A 586 -35.79 -3.26 10.73
N LEU A 587 -35.95 -2.92 12.01
CA LEU A 587 -37.14 -3.28 12.80
C LEU A 587 -38.42 -2.65 12.21
N THR A 588 -38.32 -1.45 11.64
CA THR A 588 -39.42 -0.79 10.93
C THR A 588 -39.75 -1.50 9.62
N ALA A 589 -38.74 -1.89 8.84
CA ALA A 589 -38.92 -2.59 7.56
C ALA A 589 -39.63 -3.95 7.72
N VAL A 590 -39.35 -4.66 8.81
CA VAL A 590 -39.95 -5.99 9.09
C VAL A 590 -41.24 -5.93 9.89
N LYS A 591 -41.77 -4.73 10.19
CA LYS A 591 -42.95 -4.54 11.05
C LYS A 591 -44.21 -5.21 10.46
N ASP A 592 -44.39 -5.06 9.15
CA ASP A 592 -45.63 -5.45 8.46
C ASP A 592 -45.60 -6.88 7.88
N VAL A 593 -44.47 -7.59 7.97
CA VAL A 593 -44.38 -9.00 7.56
C VAL A 593 -44.55 -9.91 8.76
N PRO A 594 -45.38 -10.97 8.72
CA PRO A 594 -45.65 -11.83 9.88
C PRO A 594 -44.38 -12.52 10.42
N PHE A 595 -43.53 -13.02 9.52
CA PHE A 595 -42.29 -13.70 9.86
C PHE A 595 -41.09 -13.11 9.12
N PHE A 596 -39.97 -13.00 9.82
CA PHE A 596 -38.68 -12.62 9.26
C PHE A 596 -37.57 -13.35 10.00
N ALA A 597 -36.54 -13.77 9.27
CA ALA A 597 -35.32 -14.29 9.87
C ALA A 597 -34.13 -13.87 9.04
N THR A 598 -33.03 -13.50 9.72
CA THR A 598 -31.73 -13.33 9.06
C THR A 598 -30.65 -13.99 9.89
N LYS A 599 -29.72 -14.65 9.20
CA LYS A 599 -28.45 -15.15 9.74
C LYS A 599 -27.31 -14.41 9.06
N MET A 600 -26.33 -13.97 9.83
CA MET A 600 -25.03 -13.52 9.33
C MET A 600 -23.97 -14.10 10.25
N GLY A 601 -23.16 -15.03 9.73
CA GLY A 601 -22.19 -15.76 10.55
C GLY A 601 -22.88 -16.42 11.74
N SER A 602 -22.43 -16.08 12.95
CA SER A 602 -23.02 -16.57 14.21
C SER A 602 -24.22 -15.75 14.68
N LEU A 603 -24.52 -14.59 14.12
CA LEU A 603 -25.65 -13.78 14.56
C LEU A 603 -26.94 -14.17 13.82
N VAL A 604 -27.99 -14.43 14.60
CA VAL A 604 -29.35 -14.68 14.10
C VAL A 604 -30.31 -13.66 14.68
N ILE A 605 -31.18 -13.10 13.84
CA ILE A 605 -32.28 -12.20 14.21
C ILE A 605 -33.56 -12.83 13.69
N ILE A 606 -34.55 -13.00 14.57
CA ILE A 606 -35.82 -13.65 14.27
C ILE A 606 -36.95 -12.74 14.70
N LYS A 607 -37.92 -12.52 13.81
CA LYS A 607 -39.18 -11.88 14.11
C LYS A 607 -40.32 -12.85 13.83
N THR A 608 -41.22 -13.01 14.79
CA THR A 608 -42.43 -13.80 14.62
C THR A 608 -43.65 -13.04 15.16
N THR A 609 -44.81 -13.35 14.61
CA THR A 609 -46.12 -12.91 15.10
C THR A 609 -46.93 -14.14 15.48
N ASP A 610 -47.40 -14.20 16.72
CA ASP A 610 -48.24 -15.32 17.19
C ASP A 610 -49.68 -15.21 16.68
N GLN A 611 -50.50 -16.23 17.00
CA GLN A 611 -51.91 -16.30 16.60
C GLN A 611 -52.77 -15.18 17.20
N ASN A 612 -52.30 -14.51 18.26
CA ASN A 612 -52.98 -13.39 18.91
C ASN A 612 -52.46 -12.03 18.39
N GLY A 613 -51.59 -12.02 17.38
CA GLY A 613 -50.99 -10.81 16.82
C GLY A 613 -49.83 -10.24 17.65
N LYS A 614 -49.37 -10.95 18.69
CA LYS A 614 -48.23 -10.50 19.50
C LYS A 614 -46.94 -10.69 18.71
N VAL A 615 -46.22 -9.58 18.54
CA VAL A 615 -44.90 -9.55 17.88
C VAL A 615 -43.80 -9.86 18.90
N GLN A 616 -42.86 -10.71 18.51
CA GLN A 616 -41.62 -10.93 19.25
C GLN A 616 -40.43 -10.85 18.29
N VAL A 617 -39.36 -10.18 18.73
CA VAL A 617 -38.08 -10.10 18.01
C VAL A 617 -36.98 -10.59 18.94
N ILE A 618 -36.23 -11.58 18.48
CA ILE A 618 -35.20 -12.26 19.26
C ILE A 618 -33.88 -12.19 18.48
N THR A 619 -32.79 -11.89 19.19
CA THR A 619 -31.43 -11.92 18.65
C THR A 619 -30.57 -12.89 19.44
N ARG A 620 -29.76 -13.68 18.75
CA ARG A 620 -28.92 -14.71 19.37
C ARG A 620 -27.60 -14.86 18.64
N LEU A 621 -26.53 -15.07 19.42
CA LEU A 621 -25.27 -15.59 18.90
C LEU A 621 -25.31 -17.12 18.98
N LEU A 622 -25.09 -17.74 17.85
CA LEU A 622 -24.92 -19.17 17.68
C LEU A 622 -23.53 -19.60 18.16
N THR A 623 -23.47 -20.81 18.71
CA THR A 623 -22.21 -21.54 18.88
C THR A 623 -21.59 -21.91 17.53
N THR A 624 -20.32 -22.33 17.52
CA THR A 624 -19.65 -22.80 16.30
C THR A 624 -20.38 -23.97 15.64
N GLU A 625 -20.83 -24.95 16.43
CA GLU A 625 -21.59 -26.11 15.96
C GLU A 625 -22.92 -25.70 15.32
N GLU A 626 -23.68 -24.82 16.00
CA GLU A 626 -24.94 -24.30 15.45
C GLU A 626 -24.72 -23.49 14.17
N THR A 627 -23.64 -22.70 14.11
CA THR A 627 -23.30 -21.90 12.92
C THR A 627 -23.07 -22.81 11.71
N ILE A 628 -22.23 -23.83 11.86
CA ILE A 628 -21.95 -24.84 10.83
C ILE A 628 -23.25 -25.56 10.42
N PHE A 629 -24.05 -25.98 11.40
CA PHE A 629 -25.31 -26.68 11.14
C PHE A 629 -26.27 -25.86 10.28
N TYR A 630 -26.49 -24.58 10.61
CA TYR A 630 -27.39 -23.73 9.83
C TYR A 630 -26.80 -23.30 8.48
N ASP A 631 -25.48 -23.22 8.34
CA ASP A 631 -24.83 -23.00 7.04
C ASP A 631 -25.01 -24.19 6.10
N GLN A 632 -25.03 -25.41 6.63
CA GLN A 632 -25.33 -26.62 5.85
C GLN A 632 -26.82 -26.81 5.58
N ASN A 633 -27.70 -26.20 6.38
CA ASN A 633 -29.16 -26.37 6.32
C ASN A 633 -29.91 -25.03 6.22
N PRO A 634 -29.64 -24.18 5.20
CA PRO A 634 -30.19 -22.83 5.12
C PRO A 634 -31.72 -22.79 4.98
N ALA A 635 -32.34 -23.87 4.49
CA ALA A 635 -33.79 -23.97 4.37
C ALA A 635 -34.54 -23.83 5.72
N LEU A 636 -33.90 -24.21 6.83
CA LEU A 636 -34.47 -24.06 8.18
C LEU A 636 -34.65 -22.59 8.58
N LEU A 637 -33.88 -21.68 7.96
CA LEU A 637 -33.99 -20.25 8.19
C LEU A 637 -35.25 -19.65 7.53
N ASN A 638 -35.91 -20.40 6.64
CA ASN A 638 -37.16 -19.99 6.01
C ASN A 638 -38.40 -20.31 6.87
N ASN A 639 -38.23 -20.96 8.03
CA ASN A 639 -39.31 -21.21 8.98
C ASN A 639 -38.97 -20.59 10.35
N PRO A 640 -39.26 -19.29 10.55
CA PRO A 640 -38.86 -18.57 11.76
C PRO A 640 -39.43 -19.14 13.08
N ILE A 641 -40.60 -19.80 13.04
CA ILE A 641 -41.18 -20.46 14.23
C ILE A 641 -40.38 -21.71 14.60
N GLU A 642 -40.12 -22.59 13.63
CA GLU A 642 -39.32 -23.80 13.86
C GLU A 642 -37.89 -23.46 14.25
N LEU A 643 -37.29 -22.46 13.60
CA LEU A 643 -35.98 -21.93 13.96
C LEU A 643 -35.93 -21.43 15.41
N LEU A 644 -36.95 -20.71 15.85
CA LEU A 644 -37.01 -20.25 17.24
C LEU A 644 -37.14 -21.43 18.22
N ASN A 645 -37.98 -22.41 17.90
CA ASN A 645 -38.17 -23.60 18.73
C ASN A 645 -36.90 -24.46 18.81
N SER A 646 -36.18 -24.64 17.70
CA SER A 646 -34.94 -25.41 17.67
C SER A 646 -33.83 -24.74 18.51
N LEU A 647 -33.73 -23.41 18.43
CA LEU A 647 -32.77 -22.64 19.23
C LEU A 647 -33.10 -22.74 20.73
N ASN A 648 -34.37 -22.70 21.11
CA ASN A 648 -34.79 -22.85 22.51
C ASN A 648 -34.55 -24.28 23.03
N ASN A 649 -34.92 -25.32 22.26
CA ASN A 649 -34.79 -26.73 22.67
C ASN A 649 -33.34 -27.22 22.75
N ASN A 650 -32.42 -26.69 21.94
CA ASN A 650 -31.00 -27.00 22.05
C ASN A 650 -30.35 -26.43 23.32
N GLY A 651 -30.96 -25.43 23.96
CA GLY A 651 -30.56 -24.95 25.29
C GLY A 651 -30.82 -25.97 26.40
N ASP A 652 -31.90 -26.75 26.30
CA ASP A 652 -32.28 -27.76 27.29
C ASP A 652 -31.51 -29.08 27.15
N LYS A 653 -31.08 -29.46 25.94
CA LYS A 653 -30.22 -30.64 25.75
C LYS A 653 -28.82 -30.51 26.38
N LYS A 654 -28.33 -29.29 26.61
CA LYS A 654 -27.05 -29.05 27.34
C LYS A 654 -27.17 -29.04 28.86
N ARG A 655 -28.39 -29.12 29.42
CA ARG A 655 -28.61 -29.29 30.87
C ARG A 655 -28.74 -30.76 31.32
N LEU A 656 -28.63 -31.70 30.39
CA LEU A 656 -28.86 -33.14 30.62
C LEU A 656 -27.70 -34.05 30.18
N ASN A 657 -26.51 -33.51 29.90
CA ASN A 657 -25.28 -34.30 29.74
C ASN A 657 -24.18 -33.78 30.66
#